data_AF-A0A3P7E0X3-F1
#
_entry.id   AF-A0A3P7E0X3-F1
#
_cell.length_a   1.000
_cell.length_b   1.000
_cell.length_c   1.000
_cell.angle_alpha   90.00
_cell.angle_beta   90.00
_cell.angle_gamma   90.00
#
_symmetry.space_group_name_H-M   'P 1'
#
loop_
_entity.id
_entity.type
_entity.pdbx_description
1 polymer ?
#
loop_
_entity_poly.entity_id
_entity_poly.type
_entity_poly.pdbx_seq_one_letter_code
_entity_poly.pdbx_strand_id
1 'polypeptide(L)'
;MLCSPAAERNKQPILDILKQYINNQSSTLLEIASGSGQHVCYFAPHFPNVLFQPSDMDDRYVKSINLYIDHFKLCNVKKALKIDVRSDISSWNLPNEFQPKQIDYLLSINMIHISSNAAVDALFKRAGSLLSSKHGLLITYGPYAMNGEITPQSNIDFHRSLISTDPEWGLRDISLLNESILERLMIGHTQIRDEAQVKNAEYLIGIKVFQSVSGQGFKLLLCGWLLRCEGGGIVMVKSENSTQTTVGFKVIKNQFNRHWRNDGDPSRKNTLLTERSGMRMACDRNYVYVIGGFSPLRESFLAEEVWRFNVLTDTWELMSIPKKGFPKELASFASCFFGEPILSEFYMFGGTGVPFGTRTSNSVNVLKRIKDENFVWKRLRTTGDIPVKQYGSCLVHNNGKFYVFGGTTGWEYNLEVRSLEPEFSSKNDDEDRLEPVCWKWTLLHDGSGVNGRYRHEAVVVNDEIILIGGGTPEWTSPLIELLVFNTSDCKFRNQMTLPDTDYGYPVGRLYYGCVKFGNNVYILGGCTEKSVIHHLVDRIVLRPKLLQDCWKLDLNEWRWKLLPGELNQQICFHAATITPEGCIYVFGGTTDEKFERRTDKLQRCWITPPSLFYIAAHTVVNTYPGLSERFHDITLTNIFDCLSLIS
;
A
#
# COMPACT_ATOMS: atom_id res chain seq x y z
N MET A 1 -0.50 -30.42 30.79
CA MET A 1 -0.94 -29.28 29.95
C MET A 1 -0.73 -29.69 28.50
N LEU A 2 -1.72 -29.52 27.65
CA LEU A 2 -1.59 -29.73 26.20
C LEU A 2 -0.84 -28.53 25.61
N CYS A 3 -0.07 -28.72 24.54
CA CYS A 3 0.61 -27.62 23.86
C CYS A 3 0.28 -27.64 22.37
N SER A 4 -0.07 -26.48 21.81
CA SER A 4 -0.33 -26.27 20.40
C SER A 4 0.76 -25.35 19.82
N PRO A 5 1.58 -25.84 18.88
CA PRO A 5 2.58 -25.01 18.20
C PRO A 5 1.96 -23.78 17.51
N ALA A 6 0.75 -23.92 16.95
CA ALA A 6 0.05 -22.79 16.33
C ALA A 6 -0.35 -21.72 17.35
N ALA A 7 -0.77 -22.12 18.55
CA ALA A 7 -1.07 -21.17 19.62
C ALA A 7 0.19 -20.39 20.03
N GLU A 8 1.34 -21.07 20.12
CA GLU A 8 2.61 -20.45 20.49
C GLU A 8 3.09 -19.43 19.45
N ARG A 9 2.99 -19.77 18.15
CA ARG A 9 3.38 -18.88 17.05
C ARG A 9 2.51 -17.64 16.94
N ASN A 10 1.21 -17.75 17.24
CA ASN A 10 0.25 -16.73 16.86
C ASN A 10 -0.14 -15.80 18.03
N LYS A 11 0.26 -16.12 19.27
CA LYS A 11 -0.16 -15.39 20.48
C LYS A 11 0.21 -13.90 20.46
N GLN A 12 1.44 -13.53 20.11
CA GLN A 12 1.88 -12.13 20.14
C GLN A 12 1.16 -11.30 19.05
N PRO A 13 1.12 -11.73 17.77
CA PRO A 13 0.35 -11.01 16.77
C PRO A 13 -1.15 -10.85 17.09
N ILE A 14 -1.77 -11.87 17.70
CA ILE A 14 -3.19 -11.76 18.12
C ILE A 14 -3.34 -10.74 19.25
N LEU A 15 -2.46 -10.78 20.25
CA LEU A 15 -2.47 -9.84 21.37
C LEU A 15 -2.36 -8.38 20.89
N ASP A 16 -1.49 -8.12 19.92
CA ASP A 16 -1.25 -6.77 19.38
C ASP A 16 -2.52 -6.19 18.72
N ILE A 17 -3.35 -7.05 18.14
CA ILE A 17 -4.66 -6.64 17.61
C ILE A 17 -5.69 -6.54 18.74
N LEU A 18 -5.77 -7.51 19.67
CA LEU A 18 -6.71 -7.45 20.78
C LEU A 18 -6.59 -6.16 21.60
N LYS A 19 -5.36 -5.65 21.78
CA LYS A 19 -5.10 -4.37 22.47
C LYS A 19 -5.74 -3.15 21.79
N GLN A 20 -6.11 -3.24 20.52
CA GLN A 20 -6.76 -2.17 19.79
C GLN A 20 -8.28 -2.14 20.03
N TYR A 21 -8.86 -3.28 20.43
CA TYR A 21 -10.31 -3.45 20.56
C TYR A 21 -10.78 -3.61 22.02
N ILE A 22 -9.94 -4.20 22.87
CA ILE A 22 -10.23 -4.41 24.29
C ILE A 22 -9.60 -3.26 25.07
N ASN A 23 -10.46 -2.38 25.58
CA ASN A 23 -10.03 -1.22 26.36
C ASN A 23 -9.69 -1.60 27.82
N ASN A 24 -9.17 -0.64 28.59
CA ASN A 24 -8.82 -0.85 30.00
C ASN A 24 -10.02 -0.78 30.97
N GLN A 25 -11.28 -0.75 30.49
CA GLN A 25 -12.43 -0.73 31.38
C GLN A 25 -12.72 -2.12 31.94
N SER A 26 -13.37 -2.14 33.12
CA SER A 26 -13.85 -3.39 33.69
C SER A 26 -14.86 -4.01 32.74
N SER A 27 -14.56 -5.20 32.26
CA SER A 27 -15.32 -5.86 31.21
C SER A 27 -15.18 -7.37 31.28
N THR A 28 -16.04 -8.09 30.56
CA THR A 28 -16.07 -9.55 30.53
C THR A 28 -15.72 -10.09 29.15
N LEU A 29 -14.88 -11.13 29.11
CA LEU A 29 -14.51 -11.81 27.88
C LEU A 29 -14.76 -13.31 28.00
N LEU A 30 -15.70 -13.82 27.21
CA LEU A 30 -15.94 -15.26 27.05
C LEU A 30 -15.15 -15.75 25.84
N GLU A 31 -14.26 -16.72 26.05
CA GLU A 31 -13.53 -17.36 24.96
C GLU A 31 -14.18 -18.72 24.65
N ILE A 32 -14.61 -18.90 23.40
CA ILE A 32 -15.19 -20.14 22.88
C ILE A 32 -14.11 -20.91 22.11
N ALA A 33 -13.95 -22.19 22.47
CA ALA A 33 -12.91 -23.08 21.94
C ALA A 33 -11.48 -22.59 22.25
N SER A 34 -11.22 -22.34 23.54
CA SER A 34 -9.92 -21.93 24.09
C SER A 34 -8.77 -22.92 23.82
N GLY A 35 -9.07 -24.16 23.41
CA GLY A 35 -8.08 -25.16 23.01
C GLY A 35 -7.12 -25.51 24.15
N SER A 36 -5.81 -25.42 23.90
CA SER A 36 -4.80 -25.79 24.91
C SER A 36 -4.84 -24.89 26.16
N GLY A 37 -5.36 -23.66 26.04
CA GLY A 37 -5.35 -22.63 27.08
C GLY A 37 -4.15 -21.68 27.04
N GLN A 38 -3.23 -21.85 26.08
CA GLN A 38 -2.05 -20.97 25.95
C GLN A 38 -2.42 -19.52 25.67
N HIS A 39 -3.46 -19.27 24.87
CA HIS A 39 -3.86 -17.92 24.47
C HIS A 39 -4.49 -17.13 25.61
N VAL A 40 -5.54 -17.63 26.25
CA VAL A 40 -6.10 -16.96 27.45
C VAL A 40 -5.03 -16.69 28.51
N CYS A 41 -4.12 -17.63 28.74
CA CYS A 41 -3.07 -17.44 29.74
C CYS A 41 -2.00 -16.43 29.32
N TYR A 42 -1.81 -16.25 28.01
CA TYR A 42 -0.93 -15.22 27.48
C TYR A 42 -1.61 -13.85 27.44
N PHE A 43 -2.91 -13.77 27.12
CA PHE A 43 -3.63 -12.51 26.98
C PHE A 43 -4.03 -11.91 28.32
N ALA A 44 -4.54 -12.73 29.25
CA ALA A 44 -5.12 -12.25 30.50
C ALA A 44 -4.20 -11.32 31.33
N PRO A 45 -2.87 -11.57 31.43
CA PRO A 45 -1.94 -10.63 32.09
C PRO A 45 -1.88 -9.23 31.47
N HIS A 46 -2.19 -9.09 30.18
CA HIS A 46 -2.18 -7.81 29.47
C HIS A 46 -3.50 -7.04 29.60
N PHE A 47 -4.55 -7.68 30.13
CA PHE A 47 -5.88 -7.10 30.29
C PHE A 47 -6.37 -7.27 31.74
N PRO A 48 -5.71 -6.65 32.74
CA PRO A 48 -5.97 -6.92 34.16
C PRO A 48 -7.39 -6.57 34.62
N ASN A 49 -8.08 -5.67 33.91
CA ASN A 49 -9.46 -5.26 34.22
C ASN A 49 -10.51 -6.10 33.48
N VAL A 50 -10.08 -7.01 32.61
CA VAL A 50 -10.97 -7.92 31.90
C VAL A 50 -11.04 -9.23 32.67
N LEU A 51 -12.25 -9.66 32.97
CA LEU A 51 -12.53 -10.98 33.54
C LEU A 51 -12.70 -11.98 32.40
N PHE A 52 -11.81 -12.96 32.32
CA PHE A 52 -11.81 -13.99 31.28
C PHE A 52 -12.58 -15.22 31.75
N GLN A 53 -13.49 -15.72 30.91
CA GLN A 53 -14.13 -17.02 31.05
C GLN A 53 -13.74 -17.88 29.83
N PRO A 54 -12.70 -18.72 29.93
CA PRO A 54 -12.38 -19.66 28.86
C PRO A 54 -13.38 -20.82 28.82
N SER A 55 -13.54 -21.44 27.66
CA SER A 55 -14.40 -22.60 27.48
C SER A 55 -13.97 -23.49 26.31
N ASP A 56 -14.27 -24.77 26.41
CA ASP A 56 -14.05 -25.74 25.32
C ASP A 56 -15.11 -26.85 25.40
N MET A 57 -15.35 -27.56 24.30
CA MET A 57 -16.33 -28.66 24.28
C MET A 57 -15.73 -29.98 24.77
N ASP A 58 -14.41 -30.16 24.64
CA ASP A 58 -13.71 -31.39 25.02
C ASP A 58 -13.13 -31.28 26.43
N ASP A 59 -13.46 -32.25 27.28
CA ASP A 59 -12.99 -32.32 28.67
C ASP A 59 -11.45 -32.31 28.77
N ARG A 60 -10.75 -32.82 27.75
CA ARG A 60 -9.27 -32.80 27.68
C ARG A 60 -8.73 -31.37 27.60
N TYR A 61 -9.35 -30.51 26.79
CA TYR A 61 -8.97 -29.10 26.67
C TYR A 61 -9.39 -28.31 27.90
N VAL A 62 -10.60 -28.53 28.44
CA VAL A 62 -11.04 -27.94 29.72
C VAL A 62 -10.04 -28.23 30.84
N LYS A 63 -9.57 -29.48 30.96
CA LYS A 63 -8.52 -29.85 31.93
C LYS A 63 -7.19 -29.16 31.65
N SER A 64 -6.78 -29.05 30.37
CA SER A 64 -5.53 -28.37 29.99
C SER A 64 -5.55 -26.89 30.37
N ILE A 65 -6.62 -26.18 30.05
CA ILE A 65 -6.77 -24.75 30.33
C ILE A 65 -6.67 -24.51 31.84
N ASN A 66 -7.39 -25.29 32.63
CA ASN A 66 -7.37 -25.17 34.09
C ASN A 66 -5.96 -25.40 34.69
N LEU A 67 -5.18 -26.33 34.13
CA LEU A 67 -3.78 -26.53 34.54
C LEU A 67 -2.90 -25.33 34.18
N TYR A 68 -3.10 -24.68 33.04
CA TYR A 68 -2.35 -23.46 32.68
C TYR A 68 -2.72 -22.28 33.57
N ILE A 69 -4.01 -22.09 33.86
CA ILE A 69 -4.48 -21.05 34.79
C ILE A 69 -3.82 -21.24 36.16
N ASP A 70 -3.80 -22.47 36.68
CA ASP A 70 -3.18 -22.79 37.96
C ASP A 70 -1.65 -22.60 37.93
N HIS A 71 -1.00 -22.96 36.82
CA HIS A 71 0.45 -22.80 36.66
C HIS A 71 0.87 -21.33 36.66
N PHE A 72 0.17 -20.48 35.92
CA PHE A 72 0.45 -19.04 35.83
C PHE A 72 -0.19 -18.20 36.93
N LYS A 73 -1.01 -18.81 37.80
CA LYS A 73 -1.68 -18.18 38.95
C LYS A 73 -2.49 -16.93 38.55
N LEU A 74 -3.24 -17.04 37.45
CA LEU A 74 -3.97 -15.91 36.88
C LEU A 74 -5.22 -15.59 37.72
N CYS A 75 -5.30 -14.37 38.25
CA CYS A 75 -6.39 -13.95 39.13
C CYS A 75 -7.64 -13.43 38.39
N ASN A 76 -7.48 -12.98 37.14
CA ASN A 76 -8.57 -12.47 36.30
C ASN A 76 -9.10 -13.50 35.28
N VAL A 77 -8.81 -14.79 35.49
CA VAL A 77 -9.28 -15.88 34.63
C VAL A 77 -10.07 -16.89 35.47
N LYS A 78 -11.33 -17.13 35.10
CA LYS A 78 -12.18 -18.15 35.73
C LYS A 78 -11.78 -19.56 35.28
N LYS A 79 -12.18 -20.57 36.06
CA LYS A 79 -12.05 -21.98 35.65
C LYS A 79 -12.81 -22.21 34.34
N ALA A 80 -12.20 -22.95 33.43
CA ALA A 80 -12.76 -23.23 32.12
C ALA A 80 -14.07 -24.01 32.21
N LEU A 81 -15.06 -23.63 31.39
CA LEU A 81 -16.36 -24.30 31.29
C LEU A 81 -16.39 -25.27 30.11
N LYS A 82 -17.18 -26.35 30.27
CA LYS A 82 -17.52 -27.23 29.15
C LYS A 82 -18.68 -26.63 28.37
N ILE A 83 -18.43 -26.15 27.15
CA ILE A 83 -19.45 -25.50 26.30
C ILE A 83 -19.41 -26.10 24.90
N ASP A 84 -20.52 -26.67 24.45
CA ASP A 84 -20.80 -26.92 23.04
C ASP A 84 -21.62 -25.75 22.49
N VAL A 85 -21.04 -24.97 21.58
CA VAL A 85 -21.68 -23.75 21.04
C VAL A 85 -23.05 -24.03 20.39
N ARG A 86 -23.28 -25.27 19.92
CA ARG A 86 -24.53 -25.70 19.28
C ARG A 86 -25.66 -25.89 20.29
N SER A 87 -25.33 -26.22 21.54
CA SER A 87 -26.30 -26.38 22.62
C SER A 87 -26.98 -25.07 22.97
N ASP A 88 -28.12 -25.14 23.66
CA ASP A 88 -28.81 -23.94 24.14
C ASP A 88 -27.99 -23.24 25.23
N ILE A 89 -28.05 -21.91 25.31
CA ILE A 89 -27.26 -21.15 26.30
C ILE A 89 -27.66 -21.54 27.72
N SER A 90 -28.91 -21.96 27.94
CA SER A 90 -29.39 -22.39 29.26
C SER A 90 -28.61 -23.58 29.82
N SER A 91 -27.94 -24.39 28.99
CA SER A 91 -27.13 -25.53 29.44
C SER A 91 -25.66 -25.19 29.72
N TRP A 92 -25.21 -23.96 29.47
CA TRP A 92 -23.79 -23.59 29.57
C TRP A 92 -23.34 -23.31 31.02
N ASN A 93 -24.29 -23.19 31.97
CA ASN A 93 -24.02 -22.89 33.38
C ASN A 93 -23.11 -21.66 33.56
N LEU A 94 -23.36 -20.60 32.81
CA LEU A 94 -22.57 -19.38 32.85
C LEU A 94 -22.63 -18.71 34.23
N PRO A 95 -21.50 -18.21 34.77
CA PRO A 95 -21.49 -17.41 35.98
C PRO A 95 -22.34 -16.14 35.86
N ASN A 96 -22.67 -15.52 36.99
CA ASN A 96 -23.53 -14.32 37.03
C ASN A 96 -22.97 -13.15 36.20
N GLU A 97 -21.64 -13.03 36.09
CA GLU A 97 -20.98 -11.97 35.33
C GLU A 97 -21.06 -12.18 33.81
N PHE A 98 -21.39 -13.40 33.36
CA PHE A 98 -21.42 -13.82 31.95
C PHE A 98 -22.83 -14.16 31.48
N GLN A 99 -23.87 -13.60 32.11
CA GLN A 99 -25.24 -13.82 31.67
C GLN A 99 -25.50 -13.22 30.29
N PRO A 100 -26.50 -13.70 29.54
CA PRO A 100 -26.85 -13.15 28.24
C PRO A 100 -27.03 -11.63 28.27
N LYS A 101 -26.53 -10.96 27.22
CA LYS A 101 -26.48 -9.49 27.07
C LYS A 101 -25.55 -8.76 28.05
N GLN A 102 -24.70 -9.47 28.78
CA GLN A 102 -23.72 -8.87 29.71
C GLN A 102 -22.26 -9.11 29.28
N ILE A 103 -22.03 -9.90 28.22
CA ILE A 103 -20.68 -10.20 27.75
C ILE A 103 -20.18 -9.09 26.84
N ASP A 104 -19.06 -8.46 27.18
CA ASP A 104 -18.49 -7.38 26.37
C ASP A 104 -17.72 -7.93 25.16
N TYR A 105 -16.98 -9.02 25.33
CA TYR A 105 -16.20 -9.63 24.27
C TYR A 105 -16.45 -11.14 24.19
N LEU A 106 -16.74 -11.63 22.99
CA LEU A 106 -16.77 -13.04 22.67
C LEU A 106 -15.58 -13.33 21.75
N LEU A 107 -14.62 -14.13 22.21
CA LEU A 107 -13.39 -14.45 21.48
C LEU A 107 -13.45 -15.88 20.95
N SER A 108 -13.11 -16.11 19.68
CA SER A 108 -12.98 -17.44 19.11
C SER A 108 -11.79 -17.53 18.15
N ILE A 109 -10.78 -18.30 18.52
CA ILE A 109 -9.50 -18.37 17.81
C ILE A 109 -9.31 -19.76 17.23
N ASN A 110 -9.08 -19.81 15.93
CA ASN A 110 -8.87 -21.03 15.16
C ASN A 110 -9.97 -22.10 15.30
N MET A 111 -11.22 -21.69 15.55
CA MET A 111 -12.36 -22.61 15.62
C MET A 111 -13.10 -22.74 14.28
N ILE A 112 -13.40 -21.62 13.61
CA ILE A 112 -14.36 -21.54 12.49
C ILE A 112 -14.01 -22.48 11.33
N HIS A 113 -12.72 -22.69 11.05
CA HIS A 113 -12.26 -23.55 9.96
C HIS A 113 -12.10 -25.03 10.34
N ILE A 114 -12.23 -25.39 11.62
CA ILE A 114 -12.14 -26.77 12.14
C ILE A 114 -13.44 -27.24 12.81
N SER A 115 -14.58 -26.72 12.37
CA SER A 115 -15.88 -27.02 12.96
C SER A 115 -16.98 -27.09 11.91
N SER A 116 -18.06 -27.82 12.21
CA SER A 116 -19.19 -28.01 11.28
C SER A 116 -19.95 -26.72 11.00
N ASN A 117 -20.71 -26.68 9.89
CA ASN A 117 -21.55 -25.51 9.57
C ASN A 117 -22.50 -25.19 10.72
N ALA A 118 -23.13 -26.22 11.32
CA ALA A 118 -24.00 -26.03 12.48
C ALA A 118 -23.31 -25.36 13.67
N ALA A 119 -22.01 -25.60 13.89
CA ALA A 119 -21.25 -24.95 14.96
C ALA A 119 -20.92 -23.49 14.63
N VAL A 120 -20.52 -23.20 13.39
CA VAL A 120 -20.27 -21.83 12.90
C VAL A 120 -21.55 -21.00 12.98
N ASP A 121 -22.66 -21.55 12.49
CA ASP A 121 -24.00 -20.95 12.53
C ASP A 121 -24.43 -20.65 13.97
N ALA A 122 -24.20 -21.62 14.86
CA ALA A 122 -24.50 -21.46 16.27
C ALA A 122 -23.60 -20.39 16.90
N LEU A 123 -22.30 -20.32 16.59
CA LEU A 123 -21.40 -19.29 17.14
C LEU A 123 -21.95 -17.88 16.89
N PHE A 124 -22.32 -17.56 15.66
CA PHE A 124 -22.89 -16.24 15.34
C PHE A 124 -24.24 -16.01 16.01
N LYS A 125 -25.12 -17.02 16.00
CA LYS A 125 -26.41 -16.93 16.70
C LYS A 125 -26.25 -16.68 18.20
N ARG A 126 -25.31 -17.37 18.86
CA ARG A 126 -25.02 -17.26 20.30
C ARG A 126 -24.34 -15.93 20.61
N ALA A 127 -23.42 -15.47 19.76
CA ALA A 127 -22.83 -14.14 19.87
C ALA A 127 -23.91 -13.06 19.97
N GLY A 128 -24.93 -13.14 19.12
CA GLY A 128 -26.08 -12.26 19.22
C GLY A 128 -26.75 -12.32 20.59
N SER A 129 -27.11 -13.51 21.07
CA SER A 129 -27.80 -13.64 22.36
C SER A 129 -26.94 -13.21 23.57
N LEU A 130 -25.63 -13.42 23.53
CA LEU A 130 -24.72 -13.26 24.66
C LEU A 130 -24.15 -11.85 24.77
N LEU A 131 -23.80 -11.23 23.66
CA LEU A 131 -23.08 -9.97 23.65
C LEU A 131 -23.94 -8.81 24.15
N SER A 132 -23.29 -7.92 24.91
CA SER A 132 -23.82 -6.63 25.35
C SER A 132 -24.29 -5.83 24.15
N SER A 133 -25.52 -5.31 24.22
CA SER A 133 -26.11 -4.51 23.14
C SER A 133 -25.43 -3.16 22.93
N LYS A 134 -24.67 -2.66 23.92
CA LYS A 134 -24.00 -1.36 23.87
C LYS A 134 -22.62 -1.44 23.23
N HIS A 135 -21.82 -2.41 23.63
CA HIS A 135 -20.39 -2.49 23.30
C HIS A 135 -19.92 -3.91 22.94
N GLY A 136 -20.84 -4.85 22.78
CA GLY A 136 -20.51 -6.25 22.55
C GLY A 136 -19.78 -6.48 21.23
N LEU A 137 -18.61 -7.13 21.30
CA LEU A 137 -17.80 -7.51 20.15
C LEU A 137 -17.60 -9.02 20.07
N LEU A 138 -17.89 -9.62 18.91
CA LEU A 138 -17.37 -10.93 18.55
C LEU A 138 -16.04 -10.74 17.83
N ILE A 139 -14.98 -11.35 18.34
CA ILE A 139 -13.64 -11.33 17.77
C ILE A 139 -13.28 -12.74 17.34
N THR A 140 -13.00 -12.92 16.05
CA THR A 140 -12.63 -14.23 15.49
C THR A 140 -11.28 -14.18 14.82
N TYR A 141 -10.45 -15.20 15.03
CA TYR A 141 -9.15 -15.34 14.37
C TYR A 141 -9.04 -16.65 13.62
N GLY A 142 -8.50 -16.60 12.40
CA GLY A 142 -8.18 -17.80 11.64
C GLY A 142 -7.86 -17.47 10.17
N PRO A 143 -7.38 -18.45 9.40
CA PRO A 143 -7.31 -18.33 7.96
C PRO A 143 -8.73 -18.37 7.39
N TYR A 144 -8.96 -17.51 6.41
CA TYR A 144 -10.25 -17.38 5.72
C TYR A 144 -10.02 -17.37 4.20
N ALA A 145 -11.02 -17.82 3.47
CA ALA A 145 -11.13 -17.51 2.05
C ALA A 145 -11.69 -16.08 1.89
N MET A 146 -11.36 -15.41 0.79
CA MET A 146 -11.94 -14.12 0.42
C MET A 146 -12.53 -14.24 -0.98
N ASN A 147 -13.85 -14.11 -1.09
CA ASN A 147 -14.57 -14.12 -2.38
C ASN A 147 -14.28 -15.38 -3.23
N GLY A 148 -14.31 -16.54 -2.59
CA GLY A 148 -14.08 -17.86 -3.14
C GLY A 148 -12.60 -18.26 -3.22
N GLU A 149 -11.68 -17.32 -3.00
CA GLU A 149 -10.25 -17.57 -3.15
C GLU A 149 -9.56 -17.83 -1.81
N ILE A 150 -8.76 -18.90 -1.79
CA ILE A 150 -7.87 -19.24 -0.66
C ILE A 150 -6.43 -18.96 -1.10
N THR A 151 -5.75 -18.06 -0.41
CA THR A 151 -4.33 -17.76 -0.64
C THR A 151 -3.61 -17.53 0.70
N PRO A 152 -2.29 -17.70 0.78
CA PRO A 152 -1.36 -18.27 -0.21
C PRO A 152 -1.47 -19.81 -0.31
N GLN A 153 -0.59 -20.47 -1.09
CA GLN A 153 -0.61 -21.92 -1.34
C GLN A 153 -0.67 -22.78 -0.07
N SER A 154 0.02 -22.38 0.98
CA SER A 154 -0.02 -23.06 2.27
C SER A 154 -1.41 -23.05 2.93
N ASN A 155 -2.21 -21.99 2.76
CA ASN A 155 -3.61 -21.97 3.18
C ASN A 155 -4.46 -22.93 2.33
N ILE A 156 -4.14 -23.10 1.04
CA ILE A 156 -4.81 -24.07 0.15
C ILE A 156 -4.51 -25.49 0.60
N ASP A 157 -3.25 -25.80 0.93
CA ASP A 157 -2.84 -27.11 1.42
C ASP A 157 -3.47 -27.41 2.78
N PHE A 158 -3.50 -26.41 3.66
CA PHE A 158 -4.18 -26.51 4.94
C PHE A 158 -5.68 -26.75 4.76
N HIS A 159 -6.36 -25.99 3.89
CA HIS A 159 -7.77 -26.21 3.57
C HIS A 159 -8.04 -27.64 3.10
N ARG A 160 -7.21 -28.17 2.19
CA ARG A 160 -7.31 -29.56 1.72
C ARG A 160 -7.13 -30.58 2.84
N SER A 161 -6.16 -30.37 3.73
CA SER A 161 -5.90 -31.25 4.88
C SER A 161 -7.06 -31.26 5.90
N LEU A 162 -7.74 -30.13 6.06
CA LEU A 162 -8.90 -30.00 6.93
C LEU A 162 -10.08 -30.80 6.36
N ILE A 163 -10.42 -30.57 5.08
CA ILE A 163 -11.51 -31.29 4.40
C ILE A 163 -11.27 -32.81 4.40
N SER A 164 -10.01 -33.24 4.21
CA SER A 164 -9.69 -34.67 4.22
C SER A 164 -9.87 -35.32 5.60
N THR A 165 -9.79 -34.52 6.67
CA THR A 165 -9.98 -34.99 8.04
C THR A 165 -11.46 -35.07 8.37
N ASP A 166 -12.23 -34.03 8.03
CA ASP A 166 -13.67 -33.97 8.16
C ASP A 166 -14.21 -33.14 6.98
N PRO A 167 -15.12 -33.69 6.14
CA PRO A 167 -15.65 -32.99 4.98
C PRO A 167 -16.38 -31.69 5.31
N GLU A 168 -16.86 -31.52 6.56
CA GLU A 168 -17.47 -30.28 6.99
C GLU A 168 -16.44 -29.18 7.30
N TRP A 169 -15.15 -29.49 7.49
CA TRP A 169 -14.12 -28.51 7.85
C TRP A 169 -13.55 -27.79 6.62
N GLY A 170 -12.77 -26.73 6.86
CA GLY A 170 -12.11 -25.95 5.81
C GLY A 170 -12.15 -24.45 6.06
N LEU A 171 -11.28 -23.71 5.37
CA LEU A 171 -11.26 -22.25 5.40
C LEU A 171 -12.60 -21.70 4.91
N ARG A 172 -13.26 -20.92 5.77
CA ARG A 172 -14.55 -20.32 5.47
C ARG A 172 -14.36 -19.03 4.70
N ASP A 173 -15.27 -18.76 3.78
CA ASP A 173 -15.28 -17.53 3.02
C ASP A 173 -15.87 -16.38 3.83
N ILE A 174 -15.10 -15.30 3.97
CA ILE A 174 -15.54 -14.09 4.66
C ILE A 174 -16.82 -13.53 4.05
N SER A 175 -16.97 -13.55 2.72
CA SER A 175 -18.18 -13.03 2.06
C SER A 175 -19.43 -13.78 2.51
N LEU A 176 -19.37 -15.12 2.54
CA LEU A 176 -20.47 -15.98 2.99
C LEU A 176 -20.71 -15.89 4.51
N LEU A 177 -19.65 -15.76 5.31
CA LEU A 177 -19.79 -15.53 6.74
C LEU A 177 -20.52 -14.22 7.02
N ASN A 178 -20.17 -13.15 6.30
CA ASN A 178 -20.82 -11.85 6.43
C ASN A 178 -22.31 -11.92 6.09
N GLU A 179 -22.70 -12.67 5.07
CA GLU A 179 -24.11 -12.93 4.73
C GLU A 179 -24.85 -13.68 5.85
N SER A 180 -24.29 -14.81 6.31
CA SER A 180 -24.85 -15.61 7.41
C SER A 180 -25.05 -14.78 8.69
N ILE A 181 -24.12 -13.86 8.98
CA ILE A 181 -24.19 -12.98 10.15
C ILE A 181 -25.38 -12.03 10.06
N LEU A 182 -25.59 -11.40 8.89
CA LEU A 182 -26.70 -10.48 8.66
C LEU A 182 -28.06 -11.17 8.82
N GLU A 183 -28.17 -12.44 8.46
CA GLU A 183 -29.42 -13.21 8.62
C GLU A 183 -29.68 -13.65 10.07
N ARG A 184 -28.63 -13.93 10.86
CA ARG A 184 -28.75 -14.72 12.10
C ARG A 184 -28.55 -13.93 13.37
N LEU A 185 -27.90 -12.77 13.30
CA LEU A 185 -27.98 -11.77 14.36
C LEU A 185 -29.33 -11.06 14.23
N MET A 186 -30.38 -11.60 14.88
CA MET A 186 -31.70 -10.97 15.04
C MET A 186 -31.67 -9.72 15.94
N ILE A 187 -30.57 -8.98 15.90
CA ILE A 187 -30.27 -7.79 16.70
C ILE A 187 -29.77 -6.77 15.69
N GLY A 188 -30.27 -5.54 15.78
CA GLY A 188 -30.12 -4.54 14.73
C GLY A 188 -28.70 -4.40 14.16
N HIS A 189 -28.67 -3.82 12.95
CA HIS A 189 -27.49 -3.47 12.13
C HIS A 189 -26.13 -3.92 12.70
N THR A 190 -25.65 -5.09 12.27
CA THR A 190 -24.29 -5.53 12.64
C THR A 190 -23.25 -4.77 11.82
N GLN A 191 -22.28 -4.13 12.47
CA GLN A 191 -21.13 -3.55 11.78
C GLN A 191 -20.00 -4.58 11.70
N ILE A 192 -19.52 -4.84 10.49
CA ILE A 192 -18.40 -5.75 10.20
C ILE A 192 -17.14 -4.89 10.01
N ARG A 193 -16.08 -5.15 10.79
CA ARG A 193 -14.78 -4.50 10.64
C ARG A 193 -13.73 -5.53 10.21
N ASP A 194 -13.12 -5.26 9.06
CA ASP A 194 -12.16 -6.11 8.37
C ASP A 194 -10.72 -5.62 8.64
N GLU A 195 -9.99 -6.16 9.62
CA GLU A 195 -8.66 -5.62 9.93
C GLU A 195 -7.61 -6.66 10.35
N ALA A 196 -6.36 -6.36 9.96
CA ALA A 196 -5.11 -7.08 10.20
C ALA A 196 -5.01 -8.50 9.59
N GLN A 197 -4.38 -8.59 8.41
CA GLN A 197 -3.73 -9.82 7.98
C GLN A 197 -2.43 -10.00 8.77
N VAL A 198 -2.40 -10.96 9.68
CA VAL A 198 -1.15 -11.44 10.27
C VAL A 198 -0.49 -12.36 9.24
N LYS A 199 0.53 -11.84 8.54
CA LYS A 199 1.42 -12.68 7.73
C LYS A 199 2.33 -13.46 8.68
N ASN A 200 1.90 -14.66 9.09
CA ASN A 200 2.87 -15.65 9.54
C ASN A 200 3.50 -16.22 8.27
N ALA A 201 4.82 -16.46 8.25
CA ALA A 201 5.54 -16.83 7.02
C ALA A 201 4.96 -18.06 6.29
N GLU A 202 4.13 -18.85 6.98
CA GLU A 202 3.42 -20.00 6.42
C GLU A 202 1.92 -19.79 6.18
N TYR A 203 1.21 -18.78 6.69
CA TYR A 203 -0.26 -18.67 6.49
C TYR A 203 -0.73 -17.22 6.52
N LEU A 204 -1.73 -16.89 5.71
CA LEU A 204 -2.42 -15.60 5.74
C LEU A 204 -3.63 -15.73 6.67
N ILE A 205 -3.55 -15.07 7.82
CA ILE A 205 -4.48 -15.26 8.94
C ILE A 205 -5.11 -13.90 9.27
N GLY A 206 -6.44 -13.85 9.41
CA GLY A 206 -7.18 -12.60 9.67
C GLY A 206 -7.80 -12.56 11.06
N ILE A 207 -7.94 -11.36 11.63
CA ILE A 207 -8.83 -11.07 12.76
C ILE A 207 -10.07 -10.35 12.22
N LYS A 208 -11.26 -10.75 12.66
CA LYS A 208 -12.52 -10.07 12.33
C LYS A 208 -13.25 -9.69 13.60
N VAL A 209 -13.78 -8.47 13.62
CA VAL A 209 -14.50 -7.91 14.76
C VAL A 209 -15.89 -7.49 14.33
N PHE A 210 -16.91 -8.01 15.02
CA PHE A 210 -18.32 -7.77 14.72
C PHE A 210 -19.02 -7.08 15.91
N GLN A 211 -19.78 -6.02 15.65
CA GLN A 211 -20.46 -5.22 16.69
C GLN A 211 -21.99 -5.21 16.50
N SER A 212 -22.74 -5.39 17.59
CA SER A 212 -24.23 -5.32 17.64
C SER A 212 -24.73 -3.87 17.73
N VAL A 213 -25.74 -3.45 16.93
CA VAL A 213 -26.29 -2.07 16.99
C VAL A 213 -27.83 -2.05 17.04
N SER A 214 -28.43 -1.56 18.13
CA SER A 214 -29.90 -1.37 18.20
C SER A 214 -30.37 -0.13 17.42
N GLY A 215 -31.35 -0.32 16.52
CA GLY A 215 -32.36 0.67 16.12
C GLY A 215 -31.87 2.03 15.60
N GLN A 216 -31.83 2.17 14.28
CA GLN A 216 -32.30 3.30 13.46
C GLN A 216 -31.85 3.03 12.03
N GLY A 217 -32.72 3.22 11.03
CA GLY A 217 -32.38 2.98 9.64
C GLY A 217 -31.31 3.97 9.16
N PHE A 218 -30.28 3.47 8.47
CA PHE A 218 -29.22 4.33 7.95
C PHE A 218 -29.20 4.31 6.41
N LYS A 219 -29.76 5.38 5.84
CA LYS A 219 -29.39 5.85 4.51
C LYS A 219 -27.95 6.37 4.62
N LEU A 220 -26.95 5.58 4.22
CA LEU A 220 -25.60 6.12 4.09
C LEU A 220 -25.48 6.82 2.74
N LEU A 221 -25.78 8.11 2.74
CA LEU A 221 -25.43 9.03 1.66
C LEU A 221 -23.92 9.19 1.64
N LEU A 222 -23.21 8.25 1.01
CA LEU A 222 -21.83 8.50 0.62
C LEU A 222 -21.88 9.29 -0.69
N CYS A 223 -21.66 10.58 -0.56
CA CYS A 223 -21.58 11.60 -1.60
C CYS A 223 -21.24 11.02 -3.00
N GLY A 224 -22.27 10.77 -3.80
CA GLY A 224 -22.18 10.57 -5.26
C GLY A 224 -22.35 9.16 -5.82
N TRP A 225 -22.46 8.10 -5.01
CA TRP A 225 -22.63 6.72 -5.52
C TRP A 225 -23.75 5.99 -4.79
N LEU A 226 -24.65 5.36 -5.57
CA LEU A 226 -25.84 4.65 -5.08
C LEU A 226 -25.59 3.15 -5.26
N LEU A 227 -25.38 2.44 -4.16
CA LEU A 227 -25.30 0.99 -4.16
C LEU A 227 -26.70 0.42 -4.37
N ARG A 228 -26.94 -0.25 -5.50
CA ARG A 228 -28.19 -0.97 -5.77
C ARG A 228 -27.89 -2.46 -5.84
N CYS A 229 -28.63 -3.23 -5.06
CA CYS A 229 -28.56 -4.68 -5.04
C CYS A 229 -29.45 -5.22 -6.18
N GLU A 230 -28.86 -5.87 -7.18
CA GLU A 230 -29.60 -6.68 -8.15
C GLU A 230 -28.98 -8.07 -8.25
N GLY A 231 -29.81 -9.11 -8.11
CA GLY A 231 -29.47 -10.48 -8.49
C GLY A 231 -28.35 -11.17 -7.72
N GLY A 232 -28.12 -10.82 -6.45
CA GLY A 232 -27.14 -11.52 -5.59
C GLY A 232 -25.68 -11.13 -5.81
N GLY A 233 -25.43 -10.02 -6.53
CA GLY A 233 -24.11 -9.41 -6.66
C GLY A 233 -24.14 -7.93 -6.31
N ILE A 234 -23.13 -7.48 -5.56
CA ILE A 234 -22.91 -6.04 -5.33
C ILE A 234 -22.30 -5.47 -6.60
N VAL A 235 -23.09 -4.75 -7.38
CA VAL A 235 -22.58 -3.95 -8.50
C VAL A 235 -22.55 -2.48 -8.08
N MET A 236 -21.39 -1.85 -8.24
CA MET A 236 -21.21 -0.41 -8.14
C MET A 236 -22.00 0.25 -9.27
N VAL A 237 -23.23 0.72 -8.99
CA VAL A 237 -24.04 1.42 -10.00
C VAL A 237 -23.90 2.93 -9.82
N LYS A 238 -23.61 3.59 -10.94
CA LYS A 238 -23.54 5.05 -11.03
C LYS A 238 -24.92 5.64 -10.71
N SER A 239 -24.97 6.68 -9.89
CA SER A 239 -26.24 7.39 -9.65
C SER A 239 -26.78 7.94 -10.98
N GLU A 240 -28.03 7.67 -11.33
CA GLU A 240 -28.65 8.12 -12.60
C GLU A 240 -28.65 9.65 -12.77
N ASN A 241 -28.44 10.41 -11.70
CA ASN A 241 -28.32 11.87 -11.75
C ASN A 241 -26.88 12.40 -11.80
N SER A 242 -25.86 11.54 -11.94
CA SER A 242 -24.49 11.96 -12.28
C SER A 242 -24.20 11.66 -13.74
N THR A 243 -24.93 12.34 -14.61
CA THR A 243 -24.59 12.48 -16.03
C THR A 243 -23.10 12.88 -16.12
N GLN A 244 -22.27 11.97 -16.63
CA GLN A 244 -20.84 12.17 -16.95
C GLN A 244 -19.82 12.33 -15.80
N THR A 245 -19.84 11.52 -14.74
CA THR A 245 -18.53 11.23 -14.08
C THR A 245 -17.74 10.29 -14.99
N THR A 246 -16.97 10.86 -15.90
CA THR A 246 -15.95 10.17 -16.70
C THR A 246 -15.00 9.43 -15.78
N VAL A 247 -14.77 8.15 -16.04
CA VAL A 247 -13.65 7.38 -15.46
C VAL A 247 -12.38 8.02 -15.99
N GLY A 248 -11.86 9.04 -15.31
CA GLY A 248 -10.79 9.88 -15.82
C GLY A 248 -10.04 10.58 -14.70
N PHE A 249 -8.86 11.11 -15.02
CA PHE A 249 -8.06 11.82 -14.05
C PHE A 249 -8.77 13.10 -13.61
N LYS A 250 -8.88 13.33 -12.29
CA LYS A 250 -9.40 14.56 -11.72
C LYS A 250 -8.24 15.47 -11.35
N VAL A 251 -8.22 16.70 -11.88
CA VAL A 251 -7.27 17.74 -11.44
C VAL A 251 -7.62 18.17 -10.02
N ILE A 252 -6.61 18.18 -9.14
CA ILE A 252 -6.73 18.66 -7.78
C ILE A 252 -6.27 20.12 -7.75
N LYS A 253 -7.10 20.99 -7.15
CA LYS A 253 -6.75 22.40 -6.98
C LYS A 253 -5.59 22.52 -5.99
N ASN A 254 -4.54 23.27 -6.34
CA ASN A 254 -3.43 23.53 -5.43
C ASN A 254 -3.92 24.32 -4.20
N GLN A 255 -3.94 23.63 -3.06
CA GLN A 255 -4.16 24.19 -1.73
C GLN A 255 -2.94 23.87 -0.88
N PHE A 256 -2.63 24.74 0.07
CA PHE A 256 -1.44 24.62 0.90
C PHE A 256 -1.84 24.60 2.37
N ASN A 257 -1.18 23.74 3.15
CA ASN A 257 -1.36 23.70 4.60
C ASN A 257 -1.04 25.10 5.18
N ARG A 258 -1.82 25.62 6.12
CA ARG A 258 -1.56 26.97 6.64
C ARG A 258 -0.34 27.04 7.55
N HIS A 259 0.08 25.92 8.13
CA HIS A 259 1.13 25.88 9.15
C HIS A 259 2.55 25.69 8.60
N TRP A 260 2.74 25.24 7.35
CA TRP A 260 4.09 25.00 6.80
C TRP A 260 4.94 26.27 6.66
N ARG A 261 4.32 27.47 6.75
CA ARG A 261 5.01 28.78 6.67
C ARG A 261 5.52 29.33 8.00
N ASN A 262 5.27 28.64 9.12
CA ASN A 262 5.54 29.14 10.47
C ASN A 262 6.84 28.61 11.10
N ASP A 263 7.71 27.94 10.35
CA ASP A 263 8.96 27.35 10.84
C ASP A 263 10.08 28.37 11.14
N GLY A 264 9.81 29.67 10.98
CA GLY A 264 10.74 30.75 11.29
C GLY A 264 11.79 31.05 10.22
N ASP A 265 11.86 30.29 9.11
CA ASP A 265 12.74 30.61 7.98
C ASP A 265 12.05 31.60 7.01
N PRO A 266 12.51 32.87 6.95
CA PRO A 266 11.89 33.87 6.08
C PRO A 266 11.95 33.49 4.59
N SER A 267 12.95 32.69 4.18
CA SER A 267 13.13 32.28 2.79
C SER A 267 12.05 31.29 2.33
N ARG A 268 11.44 30.54 3.26
CA ARG A 268 10.39 29.56 2.94
C ARG A 268 9.01 30.16 2.79
N LYS A 269 8.71 31.26 3.49
CA LYS A 269 7.38 31.91 3.42
C LYS A 269 6.90 32.24 2.01
N ASN A 270 7.84 32.50 1.08
CA ASN A 270 7.56 32.86 -0.31
C ASN A 270 7.74 31.69 -1.30
N THR A 271 8.18 30.52 -0.87
CA THR A 271 8.48 29.40 -1.76
C THR A 271 7.21 28.63 -2.10
N LEU A 272 6.62 28.85 -3.28
CA LEU A 272 5.47 28.08 -3.76
C LEU A 272 5.92 26.87 -4.58
N LEU A 273 5.10 25.82 -4.60
CA LEU A 273 5.28 24.69 -5.50
C LEU A 273 5.10 25.18 -6.95
N THR A 274 6.21 25.28 -7.67
CA THR A 274 6.24 25.74 -9.07
C THR A 274 6.07 24.63 -10.09
N GLU A 275 5.75 25.02 -11.32
CA GLU A 275 5.75 24.14 -12.48
C GLU A 275 7.12 23.54 -12.71
N ARG A 276 7.20 22.23 -12.96
CA ARG A 276 8.49 21.55 -13.07
C ARG A 276 8.44 20.26 -13.87
N SER A 277 9.59 19.85 -14.39
CA SER A 277 9.79 18.61 -15.15
C SER A 277 10.99 17.83 -14.63
N GLY A 278 11.00 16.50 -14.80
CA GLY A 278 12.16 15.66 -14.46
C GLY A 278 12.35 15.38 -12.97
N MET A 279 11.39 15.78 -12.12
CA MET A 279 11.27 15.33 -10.73
C MET A 279 10.90 13.85 -10.65
N ARG A 280 10.96 13.29 -9.44
CA ARG A 280 10.39 11.97 -9.12
C ARG A 280 9.35 12.11 -8.01
N MET A 281 8.43 11.15 -7.99
CA MET A 281 7.40 11.05 -6.97
C MET A 281 7.57 9.77 -6.16
N ALA A 282 7.13 9.83 -4.92
CA ALA A 282 6.95 8.68 -4.04
C ALA A 282 5.63 8.85 -3.29
N CYS A 283 5.17 7.81 -2.63
CA CYS A 283 4.02 7.92 -1.75
C CYS A 283 4.10 6.92 -0.60
N ASP A 284 3.31 7.22 0.41
CA ASP A 284 2.89 6.27 1.42
C ASP A 284 1.36 6.31 1.54
N ARG A 285 0.81 5.78 2.62
CA ARG A 285 -0.64 5.81 2.86
C ARG A 285 -1.19 7.22 3.02
N ASN A 286 -0.42 8.14 3.60
CA ASN A 286 -0.88 9.47 4.02
C ASN A 286 -0.50 10.58 3.05
N TYR A 287 0.63 10.42 2.37
CA TYR A 287 1.27 11.48 1.61
C TYR A 287 1.76 11.03 0.25
N VAL A 288 1.66 11.94 -0.71
CA VAL A 288 2.37 11.89 -2.00
C VAL A 288 3.51 12.89 -1.95
N TYR A 289 4.73 12.49 -2.33
CA TYR A 289 5.92 13.32 -2.27
C TYR A 289 6.39 13.70 -3.67
N VAL A 290 6.87 14.93 -3.84
CA VAL A 290 7.51 15.44 -5.06
C VAL A 290 8.93 15.88 -4.71
N ILE A 291 9.92 15.28 -5.37
CA ILE A 291 11.33 15.49 -5.08
C ILE A 291 12.04 16.05 -6.31
N GLY A 292 12.68 17.21 -6.15
CA GLY A 292 13.49 17.81 -7.21
C GLY A 292 12.67 18.42 -8.35
N GLY A 293 13.27 18.39 -9.54
CA GLY A 293 12.71 18.89 -10.79
C GLY A 293 13.30 20.22 -11.25
N PHE A 294 13.13 20.49 -12.53
CA PHE A 294 13.56 21.72 -13.20
C PHE A 294 12.36 22.63 -13.49
N SER A 295 12.50 23.92 -13.16
CA SER A 295 11.56 25.00 -13.47
C SER A 295 12.34 26.19 -14.05
N PRO A 296 12.01 26.67 -15.26
CA PRO A 296 12.72 27.77 -15.90
C PRO A 296 12.48 29.13 -15.22
N LEU A 297 11.44 29.25 -14.39
CA LEU A 297 11.10 30.49 -13.67
C LEU A 297 11.90 30.67 -12.36
N ARG A 298 12.73 29.69 -11.99
CA ARG A 298 13.51 29.73 -10.74
C ARG A 298 14.92 30.25 -10.98
N GLU A 299 15.44 31.01 -10.03
CA GLU A 299 16.85 31.41 -10.00
C GLU A 299 17.80 30.21 -9.95
N SER A 300 17.51 29.22 -9.08
CA SER A 300 18.34 28.02 -8.94
C SER A 300 18.08 26.97 -10.03
N PHE A 301 17.10 27.19 -10.94
CA PHE A 301 16.55 26.30 -11.96
C PHE A 301 16.07 24.91 -11.48
N LEU A 302 16.88 24.21 -10.67
CA LEU A 302 16.55 22.98 -9.98
C LEU A 302 16.00 23.27 -8.60
N ALA A 303 14.95 22.54 -8.23
CA ALA A 303 14.31 22.66 -6.95
C ALA A 303 15.00 21.77 -5.90
N GLU A 304 15.81 22.36 -5.03
CA GLU A 304 16.36 21.69 -3.83
C GLU A 304 15.29 21.54 -2.75
N GLU A 305 14.21 20.82 -3.08
CA GLU A 305 12.96 20.77 -2.32
C GLU A 305 12.38 19.36 -2.27
N VAL A 306 11.67 19.08 -1.17
CA VAL A 306 10.76 17.94 -1.06
C VAL A 306 9.42 18.48 -0.61
N TRP A 307 8.41 18.31 -1.45
CA TRP A 307 7.03 18.64 -1.12
C TRP A 307 6.29 17.37 -0.77
N ARG A 308 5.37 17.44 0.20
CA ARG A 308 4.39 16.40 0.47
C ARG A 308 2.96 16.92 0.27
N PHE A 309 2.10 16.08 -0.27
CA PHE A 309 0.69 16.31 -0.48
C PHE A 309 -0.09 15.36 0.40
N ASN A 310 -0.91 15.88 1.29
CA ASN A 310 -1.75 15.12 2.20
C ASN A 310 -2.98 14.59 1.45
N VAL A 311 -3.11 13.26 1.35
CA VAL A 311 -4.16 12.61 0.56
C VAL A 311 -5.56 12.71 1.16
N LEU A 312 -5.64 13.05 2.46
CA LEU A 312 -6.89 13.21 3.20
C LEU A 312 -7.42 14.65 3.09
N THR A 313 -6.54 15.64 3.23
CA THR A 313 -6.93 17.06 3.25
C THR A 313 -6.81 17.74 1.88
N ASP A 314 -6.22 17.07 0.89
CA ASP A 314 -5.90 17.61 -0.42
C ASP A 314 -5.02 18.89 -0.35
N THR A 315 -4.02 18.92 0.54
CA THR A 315 -3.13 20.08 0.75
C THR A 315 -1.64 19.76 0.59
N TRP A 316 -0.87 20.73 0.09
CA TRP A 316 0.59 20.70 -0.03
C TRP A 316 1.31 21.31 1.17
N GLU A 317 2.49 20.78 1.46
CA GLU A 317 3.43 21.28 2.45
C GLU A 317 4.88 21.10 1.96
N LEU A 318 5.71 22.13 2.16
CA LEU A 318 7.15 22.04 1.93
C LEU A 318 7.84 21.44 3.15
N MET A 319 8.57 20.35 2.98
CA MET A 319 9.24 19.67 4.07
C MET A 319 10.45 20.43 4.59
N SER A 320 10.64 20.41 5.91
CA SER A 320 11.80 20.99 6.57
C SER A 320 13.01 20.05 6.53
N ILE A 321 13.77 20.11 5.42
CA ILE A 321 14.98 19.30 5.25
C ILE A 321 16.22 20.21 5.31
N PRO A 322 17.28 19.82 6.03
CA PRO A 322 18.54 20.57 6.05
C PRO A 322 19.12 20.74 4.64
N LYS A 323 19.47 21.98 4.26
CA LYS A 323 20.12 22.28 2.96
C LYS A 323 21.44 21.50 2.77
N LYS A 324 22.15 21.23 3.86
CA LYS A 324 23.38 20.44 3.84
C LYS A 324 23.06 19.00 3.43
N GLY A 325 23.67 18.55 2.35
CA GLY A 325 23.54 17.18 1.85
C GLY A 325 22.56 17.02 0.70
N PHE A 326 21.79 18.05 0.33
CA PHE A 326 20.96 18.01 -0.87
C PHE A 326 21.81 17.72 -2.12
N PRO A 327 21.44 16.71 -2.92
CA PRO A 327 22.06 16.46 -4.23
C PRO A 327 21.93 17.68 -5.15
N LYS A 328 22.86 17.86 -6.09
CA LYS A 328 22.83 18.98 -7.06
C LYS A 328 22.22 18.58 -8.40
N GLU A 329 22.19 17.29 -8.70
CA GLU A 329 21.68 16.74 -9.97
C GLU A 329 20.21 16.30 -9.87
N LEU A 330 19.34 17.22 -9.41
CA LEU A 330 17.94 16.96 -9.06
C LEU A 330 16.96 16.92 -10.25
N ALA A 331 17.43 16.61 -11.45
CA ALA A 331 16.57 16.34 -12.60
C ALA A 331 16.91 15.00 -13.25
N SER A 332 15.88 14.29 -13.70
CA SER A 332 15.99 13.03 -14.47
C SER A 332 16.83 11.94 -13.79
N PHE A 333 16.90 11.94 -12.46
CA PHE A 333 17.52 10.86 -11.69
C PHE A 333 16.62 9.62 -11.65
N ALA A 334 17.24 8.47 -11.41
CA ALA A 334 16.53 7.23 -11.13
C ALA A 334 16.18 7.17 -9.63
N SER A 335 15.05 6.56 -9.29
CA SER A 335 14.61 6.48 -7.89
C SER A 335 13.89 5.19 -7.57
N CYS A 336 14.03 4.74 -6.33
CA CYS A 336 13.27 3.65 -5.73
C CYS A 336 12.97 4.02 -4.28
N PHE A 337 11.81 3.64 -3.74
CA PHE A 337 11.41 4.04 -2.40
C PHE A 337 10.67 2.93 -1.65
N PHE A 338 10.65 3.02 -0.33
CA PHE A 338 9.93 2.11 0.56
C PHE A 338 8.85 2.89 1.31
N GLY A 339 7.60 2.73 0.85
CA GLY A 339 6.44 3.57 1.21
C GLY A 339 5.41 2.93 2.14
N GLU A 340 5.54 1.65 2.48
CA GLU A 340 4.49 0.91 3.20
C GLU A 340 4.95 0.49 4.61
N PRO A 341 4.22 0.86 5.68
CA PRO A 341 3.02 1.71 5.68
C PRO A 341 3.33 3.20 5.52
N ILE A 342 4.56 3.62 5.83
CA ILE A 342 5.04 5.00 5.75
C ILE A 342 6.30 5.07 4.89
N LEU A 343 6.55 6.23 4.27
CA LEU A 343 7.78 6.44 3.49
C LEU A 343 8.99 6.49 4.41
N SER A 344 9.77 5.41 4.49
CA SER A 344 10.95 5.32 5.34
C SER A 344 12.21 5.84 4.63
N GLU A 345 12.43 5.40 3.40
CA GLU A 345 13.64 5.70 2.64
C GLU A 345 13.32 5.90 1.16
N PHE A 346 13.95 6.91 0.56
CA PHE A 346 13.89 7.21 -0.86
C PHE A 346 15.31 7.24 -1.42
N TYR A 347 15.62 6.30 -2.31
CA TYR A 347 16.92 6.16 -2.96
C TYR A 347 16.93 6.90 -4.29
N MET A 348 18.03 7.58 -4.56
CA MET A 348 18.29 8.36 -5.76
C MET A 348 19.62 7.90 -6.37
N PHE A 349 19.61 7.59 -7.67
CA PHE A 349 20.82 7.33 -8.45
C PHE A 349 20.93 8.32 -9.62
N GLY A 350 22.16 8.85 -9.78
CA GLY A 350 22.54 9.68 -10.91
C GLY A 350 21.76 10.98 -10.99
N GLY A 351 21.33 11.34 -12.20
CA GLY A 351 20.62 12.58 -12.48
C GLY A 351 21.49 13.64 -13.16
N THR A 352 20.89 14.78 -13.48
CA THR A 352 21.56 15.89 -14.15
C THR A 352 21.33 17.24 -13.47
N GLY A 353 22.38 18.06 -13.48
CA GLY A 353 22.41 19.48 -13.15
C GLY A 353 22.19 20.37 -14.37
N VAL A 354 22.19 21.69 -14.18
CA VAL A 354 22.18 22.68 -15.28
C VAL A 354 23.62 23.17 -15.56
N PRO A 355 24.07 23.26 -16.84
CA PRO A 355 23.35 22.88 -18.05
C PRO A 355 23.20 21.36 -18.21
N PHE A 356 22.06 20.95 -18.77
CA PHE A 356 21.69 19.54 -18.90
C PHE A 356 22.65 18.77 -19.81
N GLY A 357 22.90 17.51 -19.45
CA GLY A 357 23.77 16.61 -20.23
C GLY A 357 25.27 16.85 -20.05
N THR A 358 25.70 17.96 -19.44
CA THR A 358 27.14 18.17 -19.12
C THR A 358 27.42 18.01 -17.64
N ARG A 359 26.45 18.33 -16.77
CA ARG A 359 26.51 18.03 -15.34
C ARG A 359 25.68 16.80 -15.04
N THR A 360 26.30 15.64 -15.00
CA THR A 360 25.65 14.36 -14.66
C THR A 360 26.33 13.73 -13.46
N SER A 361 25.64 12.81 -12.78
CA SER A 361 26.14 12.14 -11.59
C SER A 361 26.04 10.62 -11.71
N ASN A 362 26.86 9.91 -10.95
CA ASN A 362 26.73 8.48 -10.65
C ASN A 362 26.60 8.24 -9.14
N SER A 363 26.38 9.30 -8.36
CA SER A 363 26.23 9.19 -6.91
C SER A 363 24.93 8.49 -6.55
N VAL A 364 24.96 7.80 -5.42
CA VAL A 364 23.77 7.26 -4.76
C VAL A 364 23.49 8.08 -3.51
N ASN A 365 22.28 8.60 -3.39
CA ASN A 365 21.83 9.38 -2.25
C ASN A 365 20.56 8.74 -1.70
N VAL A 366 20.39 8.80 -0.38
CA VAL A 366 19.15 8.39 0.29
C VAL A 366 18.58 9.57 1.04
N LEU A 367 17.29 9.82 0.84
CA LEU A 367 16.49 10.66 1.71
C LEU A 367 15.85 9.74 2.75
N LYS A 368 16.37 9.80 3.97
CA LYS A 368 16.00 8.91 5.07
C LYS A 368 15.10 9.63 6.05
N ARG A 369 13.97 9.02 6.40
CA ARG A 369 13.09 9.48 7.47
C ARG A 369 13.82 9.35 8.81
N ILE A 370 13.76 10.40 9.61
CA ILE A 370 14.26 10.47 10.99
C ILE A 370 13.08 10.76 11.94
N LYS A 371 13.38 11.03 13.21
CA LYS A 371 12.35 11.36 14.22
C LYS A 371 11.51 12.59 13.81
N ASP A 372 10.31 12.66 14.36
CA ASP A 372 9.37 13.78 14.19
C ASP A 372 8.99 14.06 12.72
N GLU A 373 8.81 12.99 11.95
CA GLU A 373 8.48 13.01 10.51
C GLU A 373 9.47 13.76 9.59
N ASN A 374 10.63 14.13 10.12
CA ASN A 374 11.65 14.85 9.34
C ASN A 374 12.43 13.89 8.44
N PHE A 375 13.14 14.47 7.46
CA PHE A 375 14.02 13.73 6.58
C PHE A 375 15.40 14.35 6.51
N VAL A 376 16.40 13.53 6.21
CA VAL A 376 17.77 13.95 5.94
C VAL A 376 18.31 13.28 4.68
N TRP A 377 19.06 14.05 3.90
CA TRP A 377 19.82 13.50 2.78
C TRP A 377 21.16 12.94 3.27
N LYS A 378 21.49 11.73 2.82
CA LYS A 378 22.79 11.09 3.03
C LYS A 378 23.31 10.57 1.69
N ARG A 379 24.53 10.98 1.32
CA ARG A 379 25.24 10.37 0.20
C ARG A 379 25.85 9.06 0.64
N LEU A 380 25.58 7.98 -0.09
CA LEU A 380 26.13 6.66 0.20
C LEU A 380 27.56 6.55 -0.33
N ARG A 381 28.40 5.83 0.41
CA ARG A 381 29.75 5.49 -0.03
C ARG A 381 29.67 4.26 -0.93
N THR A 382 30.15 4.38 -2.16
CA THR A 382 30.08 3.30 -3.14
C THR A 382 31.45 2.81 -3.58
N THR A 383 31.58 1.52 -3.88
CA THR A 383 32.81 0.83 -4.34
C THR A 383 32.47 -0.11 -5.50
N GLY A 384 33.47 -0.79 -6.07
CA GLY A 384 33.29 -1.78 -7.15
C GLY A 384 33.14 -1.17 -8.53
N ASP A 385 32.30 -1.77 -9.37
CA ASP A 385 32.12 -1.40 -10.78
C ASP A 385 31.23 -0.16 -10.94
N ILE A 386 31.68 0.99 -10.44
CA ILE A 386 30.89 2.22 -10.37
C ILE A 386 30.40 2.63 -11.78
N PRO A 387 29.08 2.88 -11.98
CA PRO A 387 28.55 3.32 -13.26
C PRO A 387 29.16 4.65 -13.74
N VAL A 388 29.13 4.89 -15.05
CA VAL A 388 29.42 6.22 -15.62
C VAL A 388 28.43 7.27 -15.10
N LYS A 389 28.85 8.54 -15.10
CA LYS A 389 27.96 9.66 -14.70
C LYS A 389 26.85 9.82 -15.74
N GLN A 390 25.61 9.58 -15.33
CA GLN A 390 24.48 9.49 -16.25
C GLN A 390 23.16 9.90 -15.62
N TYR A 391 22.16 10.08 -16.47
CA TYR A 391 20.78 10.36 -16.09
C TYR A 391 19.82 9.61 -16.98
N GLY A 392 18.54 9.59 -16.58
CA GLY A 392 17.50 8.87 -17.31
C GLY A 392 17.60 7.36 -17.20
N SER A 393 18.42 6.82 -16.29
CA SER A 393 18.38 5.41 -15.89
C SER A 393 17.06 5.08 -15.17
N CYS A 394 16.75 3.79 -15.03
CA CYS A 394 15.78 3.31 -14.04
C CYS A 394 16.49 2.64 -12.86
N LEU A 395 15.83 2.60 -11.70
CA LEU A 395 16.33 2.01 -10.46
C LEU A 395 15.20 1.19 -9.83
N VAL A 396 15.43 -0.09 -9.59
CA VAL A 396 14.47 -0.97 -8.91
C VAL A 396 15.16 -1.76 -7.80
N HIS A 397 14.39 -2.23 -6.82
CA HIS A 397 14.89 -3.07 -5.75
C HIS A 397 14.27 -4.47 -5.85
N ASN A 398 15.11 -5.51 -5.75
CA ASN A 398 14.67 -6.89 -5.68
C ASN A 398 15.59 -7.71 -4.77
N ASN A 399 15.03 -8.57 -3.92
CA ASN A 399 15.77 -9.51 -3.06
C ASN A 399 17.00 -8.91 -2.34
N GLY A 400 16.84 -7.71 -1.75
CA GLY A 400 17.89 -7.04 -0.98
C GLY A 400 18.94 -6.29 -1.80
N LYS A 401 18.79 -6.26 -3.13
CA LYS A 401 19.69 -5.58 -4.07
C LYS A 401 18.96 -4.50 -4.84
N PHE A 402 19.66 -3.42 -5.16
CA PHE A 402 19.20 -2.45 -6.15
C PHE A 402 19.77 -2.78 -7.52
N TYR A 403 19.02 -2.47 -8.58
CA TYR A 403 19.43 -2.68 -9.96
C TYR A 403 19.23 -1.39 -10.74
N VAL A 404 20.28 -0.97 -11.44
CA VAL A 404 20.28 0.18 -12.35
C VAL A 404 20.40 -0.30 -13.77
N PHE A 405 19.56 0.26 -14.65
CA PHE A 405 19.57 -0.04 -16.08
C PHE A 405 19.79 1.24 -16.88
N GLY A 406 20.74 1.16 -17.81
CA GLY A 406 20.94 2.11 -18.88
C GLY A 406 20.99 3.57 -18.46
N GLY A 407 20.55 4.44 -19.36
CA GLY A 407 20.62 5.88 -19.21
C GLY A 407 21.48 6.51 -20.29
N THR A 408 21.84 7.78 -20.06
CA THR A 408 22.68 8.54 -20.99
C THR A 408 23.65 9.45 -20.27
N THR A 409 24.83 9.61 -20.87
CA THR A 409 25.82 10.61 -20.48
C THR A 409 25.48 12.01 -21.01
N GLY A 410 24.44 12.13 -21.86
CA GLY A 410 24.13 13.31 -22.67
C GLY A 410 24.67 13.23 -24.10
N TRP A 411 25.60 12.29 -24.35
CA TRP A 411 26.23 12.08 -25.66
C TRP A 411 26.03 10.65 -26.14
N GLU A 412 26.10 9.70 -25.22
CA GLU A 412 25.97 8.27 -25.49
C GLU A 412 24.82 7.69 -24.68
N TYR A 413 24.15 6.69 -25.27
CA TYR A 413 23.08 5.93 -24.65
C TYR A 413 23.58 4.50 -24.43
N ASN A 414 23.32 3.93 -23.27
CA ASN A 414 23.70 2.56 -22.95
C ASN A 414 22.52 1.80 -22.32
N LEU A 415 22.68 0.49 -22.18
CA LEU A 415 21.78 -0.38 -21.42
C LEU A 415 22.57 -1.34 -20.54
N GLU A 416 23.64 -0.84 -19.92
CA GLU A 416 24.37 -1.62 -18.92
C GLU A 416 23.47 -1.91 -17.72
N VAL A 417 23.65 -3.08 -17.10
CA VAL A 417 22.93 -3.51 -15.91
C VAL A 417 23.92 -3.68 -14.77
N ARG A 418 23.68 -2.98 -13.67
CA ARG A 418 24.51 -3.08 -12.46
C ARG A 418 23.65 -3.31 -11.23
N SER A 419 24.10 -4.18 -10.34
CA SER A 419 23.55 -4.29 -8.98
C SER A 419 24.29 -3.40 -8.00
N LEU A 420 23.60 -2.95 -6.96
CA LEU A 420 24.16 -2.26 -5.81
C LEU A 420 23.69 -2.94 -4.52
N GLU A 421 24.65 -3.36 -3.71
CA GLU A 421 24.41 -4.19 -2.51
C GLU A 421 25.06 -3.55 -1.27
N PRO A 422 24.41 -3.61 -0.10
CA PRO A 422 25.00 -3.10 1.14
C PRO A 422 26.11 -4.04 1.65
N GLU A 423 27.24 -3.48 2.06
CA GLU A 423 28.30 -4.19 2.76
C GLU A 423 28.37 -3.75 4.22
N PHE A 424 28.29 -4.72 5.13
CA PHE A 424 28.35 -4.52 6.57
C PHE A 424 29.74 -4.84 7.12
N SER A 425 30.11 -4.22 8.25
CA SER A 425 31.38 -4.49 8.92
C SER A 425 31.43 -5.92 9.45
N SER A 426 32.55 -6.62 9.25
CA SER A 426 32.81 -7.95 9.82
C SER A 426 33.23 -7.92 11.30
N LYS A 427 33.54 -6.74 11.86
CA LYS A 427 33.92 -6.63 13.27
C LYS A 427 32.67 -6.84 14.15
N ASN A 428 32.69 -7.94 14.91
CA ASN A 428 31.67 -8.35 15.90
C ASN A 428 31.38 -7.31 17.00
N ASP A 429 32.12 -6.20 17.08
CA ASP A 429 32.03 -5.28 18.21
C ASP A 429 30.80 -4.36 18.18
N ASP A 430 29.98 -4.41 17.13
CA ASP A 430 28.74 -3.64 17.06
C ASP A 430 27.62 -4.52 16.46
N GLU A 431 27.15 -5.54 17.18
CA GLU A 431 25.94 -6.31 16.82
C GLU A 431 24.71 -5.39 16.57
N ASP A 432 24.74 -4.15 17.08
CA ASP A 432 23.70 -3.13 16.88
C ASP A 432 23.88 -2.24 15.63
N ARG A 433 24.95 -2.39 14.83
CA ARG A 433 25.13 -1.58 13.60
C ARG A 433 24.22 -2.06 12.48
N LEU A 434 23.02 -1.49 12.44
CA LEU A 434 22.03 -1.69 11.37
C LEU A 434 22.35 -0.93 10.06
N GLU A 435 23.39 -0.08 10.03
CA GLU A 435 23.73 0.70 8.83
C GLU A 435 24.92 0.11 8.03
N PRO A 436 24.79 -0.04 6.69
CA PRO A 436 25.90 -0.45 5.84
C PRO A 436 27.07 0.54 5.87
N VAL A 437 28.30 0.01 5.84
CA VAL A 437 29.54 0.80 5.84
C VAL A 437 29.82 1.36 4.44
N CYS A 438 29.55 0.56 3.41
CA CYS A 438 29.63 0.93 2.01
C CYS A 438 28.61 0.12 1.20
N TRP A 439 28.48 0.50 -0.07
CA TRP A 439 27.62 -0.17 -1.03
C TRP A 439 28.42 -0.55 -2.27
N LYS A 440 28.42 -1.83 -2.62
CA LYS A 440 29.24 -2.35 -3.72
C LYS A 440 28.44 -2.43 -5.00
N TRP A 441 28.96 -1.81 -6.06
CA TRP A 441 28.48 -1.99 -7.43
C TRP A 441 29.08 -3.26 -8.04
N THR A 442 28.28 -3.99 -8.81
CA THR A 442 28.74 -5.12 -9.64
C THR A 442 28.13 -4.99 -11.04
N LEU A 443 28.95 -5.11 -12.08
CA LEU A 443 28.49 -5.19 -13.46
C LEU A 443 27.89 -6.57 -13.73
N LEU A 444 26.61 -6.60 -14.12
CA LEU A 444 25.88 -7.83 -14.43
C LEU A 444 25.77 -8.05 -15.94
N HIS A 445 25.63 -6.96 -16.71
CA HIS A 445 25.57 -7.00 -18.17
C HIS A 445 26.12 -5.70 -18.76
N ASP A 446 26.95 -5.79 -19.78
CA ASP A 446 27.61 -4.65 -20.46
C ASP A 446 26.72 -3.91 -21.49
N GLY A 447 25.44 -4.26 -21.59
CA GLY A 447 24.53 -3.74 -22.61
C GLY A 447 24.83 -4.17 -24.06
N SER A 448 25.76 -5.10 -24.29
CA SER A 448 26.03 -5.61 -25.63
C SER A 448 24.79 -6.32 -26.22
N GLY A 449 24.54 -6.13 -27.51
CA GLY A 449 23.40 -6.75 -28.21
C GLY A 449 22.04 -6.08 -27.95
N VAL A 450 21.95 -5.04 -27.13
CA VAL A 450 20.72 -4.28 -26.88
C VAL A 450 20.92 -2.80 -27.12
N ASN A 451 19.90 -2.15 -27.72
CA ASN A 451 19.94 -0.72 -27.96
C ASN A 451 19.96 0.06 -26.65
N GLY A 452 21.01 0.86 -26.48
CA GLY A 452 21.14 1.83 -25.40
C GLY A 452 19.96 2.78 -25.37
N ARG A 453 19.44 3.07 -24.18
CA ARG A 453 18.22 3.85 -24.03
C ARG A 453 18.14 4.51 -22.66
N TYR A 454 17.40 5.60 -22.60
CA TYR A 454 17.05 6.27 -21.35
C TYR A 454 15.55 6.45 -21.23
N ARG A 455 15.10 6.82 -20.02
CA ARG A 455 13.71 7.12 -19.67
C ARG A 455 12.74 5.98 -20.01
N HIS A 456 13.29 4.77 -20.02
CA HIS A 456 12.53 3.56 -19.78
C HIS A 456 12.18 3.49 -18.29
N GLU A 457 11.11 2.79 -17.98
CA GLU A 457 10.72 2.49 -16.61
C GLU A 457 10.82 0.98 -16.41
N ALA A 458 10.90 0.52 -15.17
CA ALA A 458 11.06 -0.89 -14.88
C ALA A 458 10.16 -1.34 -13.74
N VAL A 459 9.71 -2.59 -13.83
CA VAL A 459 8.90 -3.23 -12.78
C VAL A 459 9.46 -4.60 -12.45
N VAL A 460 9.37 -4.98 -11.17
CA VAL A 460 9.85 -6.28 -10.68
C VAL A 460 8.69 -7.27 -10.63
N VAL A 461 8.92 -8.48 -11.15
CA VAL A 461 8.03 -9.63 -11.04
C VAL A 461 8.89 -10.83 -10.67
N ASN A 462 8.82 -11.26 -9.41
CA ASN A 462 9.70 -12.32 -8.88
C ASN A 462 11.18 -11.98 -9.12
N ASP A 463 11.93 -12.85 -9.80
CA ASP A 463 13.35 -12.66 -10.13
C ASP A 463 13.58 -11.95 -11.47
N GLU A 464 12.51 -11.47 -12.11
CA GLU A 464 12.55 -10.79 -13.40
C GLU A 464 12.28 -9.28 -13.27
N ILE A 465 13.01 -8.50 -14.05
CA ILE A 465 12.86 -7.05 -14.16
C ILE A 465 12.46 -6.71 -15.59
N ILE A 466 11.25 -6.19 -15.76
CA ILE A 466 10.66 -5.88 -17.07
C ILE A 466 10.95 -4.42 -17.38
N LEU A 467 11.65 -4.17 -18.48
CA LEU A 467 11.90 -2.82 -19.01
C LEU A 467 10.76 -2.42 -19.96
N ILE A 468 10.21 -1.24 -19.72
CA ILE A 468 9.08 -0.70 -20.48
C ILE A 468 9.55 0.57 -21.18
N GLY A 469 9.24 0.69 -22.47
CA GLY A 469 9.46 1.89 -23.28
C GLY A 469 10.89 2.45 -23.22
N GLY A 470 10.98 3.79 -23.18
CA GLY A 470 12.24 4.51 -23.29
C GLY A 470 12.81 4.50 -24.71
N GLY A 471 13.98 5.08 -24.89
CA GLY A 471 14.59 5.16 -26.22
C GLY A 471 15.70 6.21 -26.32
N THR A 472 15.74 6.91 -27.44
CA THR A 472 16.56 8.09 -27.74
C THR A 472 15.66 9.17 -28.37
N PRO A 473 16.14 10.41 -28.60
CA PRO A 473 15.33 11.42 -29.28
C PRO A 473 14.89 11.03 -30.70
N GLU A 474 15.56 10.07 -31.33
CA GLU A 474 15.31 9.60 -32.71
C GLU A 474 14.61 8.23 -32.77
N TRP A 475 14.46 7.54 -31.64
CA TRP A 475 13.90 6.19 -31.60
C TRP A 475 13.21 5.91 -30.28
N THR A 476 12.03 5.29 -30.31
CA THR A 476 11.40 4.71 -29.11
C THR A 476 11.42 3.20 -29.17
N SER A 477 11.61 2.57 -28.01
CA SER A 477 11.42 1.14 -27.89
C SER A 477 9.97 0.78 -28.21
N PRO A 478 9.74 -0.24 -29.05
CA PRO A 478 8.40 -0.78 -29.23
C PRO A 478 7.88 -1.31 -27.89
N LEU A 479 6.56 -1.27 -27.73
CA LEU A 479 5.85 -1.85 -26.59
C LEU A 479 5.19 -3.20 -26.92
N ILE A 480 5.36 -3.65 -28.17
CA ILE A 480 4.94 -4.98 -28.64
C ILE A 480 5.86 -6.05 -28.04
N GLU A 481 7.16 -5.79 -28.02
CA GLU A 481 8.19 -6.68 -27.49
C GLU A 481 8.96 -5.94 -26.38
N LEU A 482 8.85 -6.45 -25.15
CA LEU A 482 9.50 -5.88 -23.98
C LEU A 482 10.79 -6.65 -23.66
N LEU A 483 11.78 -5.95 -23.11
CA LEU A 483 12.98 -6.58 -22.58
C LEU A 483 12.73 -7.01 -21.14
N VAL A 484 13.06 -8.26 -20.83
CA VAL A 484 13.00 -8.80 -19.47
C VAL A 484 14.38 -9.25 -19.07
N PHE A 485 14.88 -8.73 -17.95
CA PHE A 485 16.16 -9.10 -17.37
C PHE A 485 15.94 -10.10 -16.24
N ASN A 486 16.55 -11.27 -16.33
CA ASN A 486 16.53 -12.26 -15.27
C ASN A 486 17.72 -12.02 -14.31
N THR A 487 17.42 -11.80 -13.05
CA THR A 487 18.43 -11.44 -12.03
C THR A 487 19.31 -12.60 -11.59
N SER A 488 18.90 -13.85 -11.83
CA SER A 488 19.62 -15.06 -11.43
C SER A 488 20.69 -15.46 -12.45
N ASP A 489 20.42 -15.33 -13.75
CA ASP A 489 21.38 -15.66 -14.81
C ASP A 489 22.01 -14.43 -15.49
N CYS A 490 21.57 -13.23 -15.12
CA CYS A 490 22.03 -11.94 -15.63
C CYS A 490 21.85 -11.76 -17.15
N LYS A 491 20.78 -12.34 -17.73
CA LYS A 491 20.50 -12.26 -19.17
C LYS A 491 19.22 -11.52 -19.49
N PHE A 492 19.21 -10.88 -20.65
CA PHE A 492 17.99 -10.39 -21.28
C PHE A 492 17.31 -11.49 -22.08
N ARG A 493 15.97 -11.46 -22.04
CA ARG A 493 15.10 -12.15 -22.99
C ARG A 493 14.05 -11.17 -23.51
N ASN A 494 13.53 -11.47 -24.68
CA ASN A 494 12.40 -10.73 -25.23
C ASN A 494 11.09 -11.34 -24.75
N GLN A 495 10.10 -10.50 -24.46
CA GLN A 495 8.76 -10.88 -24.08
C GLN A 495 7.74 -10.20 -25.00
N MET A 496 7.03 -11.00 -25.78
CA MET A 496 5.94 -10.51 -26.61
C MET A 496 4.72 -10.15 -25.75
N THR A 497 4.04 -9.07 -26.13
CA THR A 497 2.78 -8.63 -25.55
C THR A 497 1.64 -8.79 -26.55
N LEU A 498 0.43 -8.95 -26.03
CA LEU A 498 -0.81 -8.98 -26.79
C LEU A 498 -1.41 -7.57 -26.86
N PRO A 499 -2.08 -7.22 -27.97
CA PRO A 499 -2.69 -5.91 -28.12
C PRO A 499 -3.99 -5.81 -27.31
N ASP A 500 -4.45 -4.57 -27.14
CA ASP A 500 -5.86 -4.28 -26.88
C ASP A 500 -6.70 -4.75 -28.07
N THR A 501 -7.86 -5.34 -27.78
CA THR A 501 -8.75 -5.93 -28.79
C THR A 501 -9.28 -4.92 -29.79
N ASP A 502 -9.49 -3.68 -29.34
CA ASP A 502 -10.16 -2.64 -30.10
C ASP A 502 -9.17 -1.55 -30.54
N TYR A 503 -8.11 -1.32 -29.77
CA TYR A 503 -7.19 -0.19 -29.94
C TYR A 503 -5.75 -0.58 -30.32
N GLY A 504 -5.42 -1.87 -30.38
CA GLY A 504 -4.08 -2.31 -30.77
C GLY A 504 -3.04 -2.10 -29.66
N TYR A 505 -1.85 -1.63 -30.03
CA TYR A 505 -0.74 -1.42 -29.09
C TYR A 505 -0.56 0.05 -28.72
N PRO A 506 -0.10 0.36 -27.50
CA PRO A 506 0.42 1.68 -27.21
C PRO A 506 1.63 1.98 -28.10
N VAL A 507 1.71 3.21 -28.60
CA VAL A 507 2.90 3.69 -29.31
C VAL A 507 4.11 3.69 -28.37
N GLY A 508 5.30 3.45 -28.95
CA GLY A 508 6.58 3.63 -28.27
C GLY A 508 6.69 5.04 -27.70
N ARG A 509 7.22 5.15 -26.49
CA ARG A 509 7.16 6.42 -25.74
C ARG A 509 8.32 6.64 -24.76
N LEU A 510 8.61 7.91 -24.54
CA LEU A 510 9.58 8.48 -23.62
C LEU A 510 8.88 9.38 -22.59
N TYR A 511 9.55 9.60 -21.47
CA TYR A 511 9.18 10.60 -20.46
C TYR A 511 7.74 10.49 -19.94
N TYR A 512 7.23 9.27 -19.84
CA TYR A 512 5.89 8.97 -19.34
C TYR A 512 5.93 8.63 -17.85
N GLY A 513 4.75 8.56 -17.23
CA GLY A 513 4.59 8.03 -15.88
C GLY A 513 4.35 6.53 -15.92
N CYS A 514 5.01 5.76 -15.06
CA CYS A 514 4.82 4.31 -14.95
C CYS A 514 4.59 3.93 -13.49
N VAL A 515 3.54 3.15 -13.22
CA VAL A 515 3.23 2.65 -11.87
C VAL A 515 2.78 1.20 -11.93
N LYS A 516 3.06 0.41 -10.88
CA LYS A 516 2.60 -0.98 -10.73
C LYS A 516 1.60 -1.08 -9.59
N PHE A 517 0.52 -1.83 -9.79
CA PHE A 517 -0.44 -2.16 -8.73
C PHE A 517 -0.98 -3.58 -8.93
N GLY A 518 -0.74 -4.43 -7.93
CA GLY A 518 -0.97 -5.87 -8.07
C GLY A 518 -0.19 -6.44 -9.26
N ASN A 519 -0.89 -7.16 -10.14
CA ASN A 519 -0.34 -7.75 -11.37
C ASN A 519 -0.48 -6.83 -12.60
N ASN A 520 -0.69 -5.53 -12.39
CA ASN A 520 -0.93 -4.60 -13.48
C ASN A 520 0.11 -3.48 -13.49
N VAL A 521 0.54 -3.09 -14.67
CA VAL A 521 1.37 -1.90 -14.89
C VAL A 521 0.57 -0.87 -15.65
N TYR A 522 0.74 0.41 -15.30
CA TYR A 522 0.06 1.51 -15.94
C TYR A 522 1.10 2.48 -16.51
N ILE A 523 0.99 2.79 -17.80
CA ILE A 523 1.78 3.82 -18.48
C ILE A 523 0.90 5.01 -18.83
N LEU A 524 1.36 6.23 -18.52
CA LEU A 524 0.53 7.43 -18.50
C LEU A 524 1.20 8.54 -19.29
N GLY A 525 0.61 8.96 -20.42
CA GLY A 525 1.11 10.03 -21.27
C GLY A 525 2.50 9.75 -21.85
N GLY A 526 3.34 10.77 -21.92
CA GLY A 526 4.69 10.74 -22.48
C GLY A 526 4.77 11.44 -23.82
N CYS A 527 5.79 11.12 -24.61
CA CYS A 527 5.87 11.54 -26.00
C CYS A 527 6.55 10.48 -26.87
N THR A 528 6.37 10.59 -28.18
CA THR A 528 7.13 9.79 -29.17
C THR A 528 8.57 10.29 -29.30
N GLU A 529 9.38 9.59 -30.09
CA GLU A 529 10.58 10.14 -30.70
C GLU A 529 10.25 11.36 -31.59
N LYS A 530 11.28 12.14 -31.91
CA LYS A 530 11.14 13.28 -32.82
C LYS A 530 10.90 12.79 -34.24
N SER A 531 9.84 13.30 -34.87
CA SER A 531 9.51 13.05 -36.27
C SER A 531 9.28 14.37 -37.01
N VAL A 532 9.27 14.31 -38.34
CA VAL A 532 9.06 15.48 -39.21
C VAL A 532 7.63 15.96 -39.05
N ILE A 533 7.44 17.21 -38.60
CA ILE A 533 6.10 17.81 -38.52
C ILE A 533 5.85 18.81 -39.65
N HIS A 534 6.87 19.56 -40.10
CA HIS A 534 6.73 20.56 -41.16
C HIS A 534 7.92 20.57 -42.13
N HIS A 535 7.60 20.67 -43.41
CA HIS A 535 8.53 21.11 -44.46
C HIS A 535 8.34 22.62 -44.65
N LEU A 536 9.11 23.42 -43.91
CA LEU A 536 9.26 24.83 -44.29
C LEU A 536 10.27 24.87 -45.43
N VAL A 537 10.10 25.82 -46.37
CA VAL A 537 11.08 26.05 -47.44
C VAL A 537 12.46 26.13 -46.81
N ASP A 538 13.32 25.17 -47.16
CA ASP A 538 14.70 24.96 -46.69
C ASP A 538 14.96 24.55 -45.22
N ARG A 539 13.94 24.20 -44.41
CA ARG A 539 14.17 23.70 -43.04
C ARG A 539 13.20 22.58 -42.63
N ILE A 540 13.77 21.42 -42.26
CA ILE A 540 13.07 20.30 -41.62
C ILE A 540 13.03 20.55 -40.11
N VAL A 541 11.82 20.59 -39.53
CA VAL A 541 11.63 20.73 -38.08
C VAL A 541 11.18 19.38 -37.51
N LEU A 542 12.02 18.81 -36.64
CA LEU A 542 11.76 17.56 -35.93
C LEU A 542 11.20 17.84 -34.53
N ARG A 543 10.07 17.23 -34.20
CA ARG A 543 9.38 17.41 -32.91
C ARG A 543 8.75 16.10 -32.46
N PRO A 544 8.71 15.83 -31.16
CA PRO A 544 7.98 14.69 -30.62
C PRO A 544 6.48 14.99 -30.55
N LYS A 545 5.64 13.98 -30.69
CA LYS A 545 4.20 14.10 -30.42
C LYS A 545 3.96 13.83 -28.94
N LEU A 546 3.41 14.80 -28.21
CA LEU A 546 3.01 14.59 -26.81
C LEU A 546 1.74 13.72 -26.74
N LEU A 547 1.65 12.93 -25.68
CA LEU A 547 0.61 11.93 -25.46
C LEU A 547 -0.16 12.23 -24.16
N GLN A 548 -1.42 11.82 -24.12
CA GLN A 548 -2.28 11.90 -22.92
C GLN A 548 -3.03 10.60 -22.63
N ASP A 549 -2.87 9.60 -23.49
CA ASP A 549 -3.45 8.28 -23.36
C ASP A 549 -2.84 7.53 -22.17
N CYS A 550 -3.65 6.65 -21.58
CA CYS A 550 -3.24 5.84 -20.44
C CYS A 550 -3.51 4.37 -20.77
N TRP A 551 -2.52 3.52 -20.53
CA TRP A 551 -2.62 2.09 -20.85
C TRP A 551 -2.32 1.25 -19.62
N LYS A 552 -2.98 0.10 -19.56
CA LYS A 552 -2.75 -0.97 -18.60
C LYS A 552 -2.07 -2.14 -19.32
N LEU A 553 -1.00 -2.68 -18.74
CA LEU A 553 -0.47 -3.99 -19.07
C LEU A 553 -0.87 -4.97 -17.97
N ASP A 554 -1.58 -6.03 -18.34
CA ASP A 554 -1.79 -7.18 -17.47
C ASP A 554 -0.55 -8.08 -17.53
N LEU A 555 0.11 -8.30 -16.39
CA LEU A 555 1.36 -9.08 -16.32
C LEU A 555 1.12 -10.59 -16.32
N ASN A 556 -0.12 -11.05 -16.11
CA ASN A 556 -0.46 -12.46 -16.21
C ASN A 556 -0.74 -12.83 -17.67
N GLU A 557 -1.52 -11.99 -18.37
CA GLU A 557 -1.88 -12.23 -19.77
C GLU A 557 -0.90 -11.63 -20.78
N TRP A 558 0.02 -10.77 -20.31
CA TRP A 558 0.88 -9.92 -21.15
C TRP A 558 0.10 -9.09 -22.16
N ARG A 559 -1.09 -8.61 -21.78
CA ARG A 559 -2.01 -7.90 -22.67
C ARG A 559 -2.09 -6.41 -22.33
N TRP A 560 -1.94 -5.58 -23.35
CA TRP A 560 -2.25 -4.16 -23.27
C TRP A 560 -3.74 -3.92 -23.32
N LYS A 561 -4.20 -2.92 -22.55
CA LYS A 561 -5.56 -2.41 -22.58
C LYS A 561 -5.55 -0.90 -22.49
N LEU A 562 -6.22 -0.22 -23.42
CA LEU A 562 -6.41 1.22 -23.34
C LEU A 562 -7.38 1.53 -22.20
N LEU A 563 -7.01 2.44 -21.31
CA LEU A 563 -7.90 2.88 -20.25
C LEU A 563 -8.97 3.83 -20.83
N PRO A 564 -10.21 3.80 -20.33
CA PRO A 564 -11.26 4.70 -20.79
C PRO A 564 -11.01 6.18 -20.44
N GLY A 565 -10.02 6.46 -19.60
CA GLY A 565 -9.67 7.80 -19.13
C GLY A 565 -8.28 8.24 -19.56
N GLU A 566 -8.17 9.51 -19.94
CA GLU A 566 -6.92 10.16 -20.34
C GLU A 566 -6.44 11.15 -19.27
N LEU A 567 -5.17 11.55 -19.36
CA LEU A 567 -4.66 12.69 -18.62
C LEU A 567 -5.35 13.97 -19.10
N ASN A 568 -5.49 14.96 -18.21
CA ASN A 568 -6.18 16.22 -18.50
C ASN A 568 -5.47 17.13 -19.53
N GLN A 569 -4.31 16.70 -20.03
CA GLN A 569 -3.50 17.39 -21.02
C GLN A 569 -2.42 16.45 -21.55
N GLN A 570 -2.01 16.67 -22.79
CA GLN A 570 -0.82 16.06 -23.37
C GLN A 570 0.42 16.49 -22.59
N ILE A 571 1.20 15.51 -22.13
CA ILE A 571 2.26 15.77 -21.17
C ILE A 571 3.38 14.74 -21.22
N CYS A 572 4.61 15.23 -21.02
CA CYS A 572 5.80 14.40 -20.91
C CYS A 572 6.75 14.96 -19.83
N PHE A 573 7.75 14.20 -19.38
CA PHE A 573 8.65 14.55 -18.26
C PHE A 573 7.95 14.78 -16.91
N HIS A 574 6.70 14.32 -16.78
CA HIS A 574 5.97 14.27 -15.52
C HIS A 574 6.45 13.08 -14.67
N ALA A 575 5.96 13.06 -13.44
CA ALA A 575 6.14 11.93 -12.53
C ALA A 575 4.77 11.34 -12.17
N ALA A 576 4.77 10.06 -11.85
CA ALA A 576 3.59 9.35 -11.38
C ALA A 576 3.95 8.50 -10.15
N THR A 577 2.97 8.27 -9.29
CA THR A 577 3.05 7.33 -8.18
C THR A 577 1.66 6.77 -7.89
N ILE A 578 1.55 5.70 -7.11
CA ILE A 578 0.27 5.06 -6.78
C ILE A 578 0.21 4.72 -5.31
N THR A 579 -0.83 5.18 -4.63
CA THR A 579 -1.02 4.89 -3.20
C THR A 579 -1.30 3.40 -2.97
N PRO A 580 -1.04 2.90 -1.75
CA PRO A 580 -1.37 1.51 -1.39
C PRO A 580 -2.85 1.15 -1.58
N GLU A 581 -3.74 2.15 -1.59
CA GLU A 581 -5.19 1.97 -1.80
C GLU A 581 -5.61 1.99 -3.28
N GLY A 582 -4.66 2.14 -4.21
CA GLY A 582 -4.93 2.08 -5.66
C GLY A 582 -5.34 3.42 -6.30
N CYS A 583 -4.84 4.53 -5.77
CA CYS A 583 -5.03 5.85 -6.37
C CYS A 583 -3.74 6.35 -7.04
N ILE A 584 -3.76 6.48 -8.36
CA ILE A 584 -2.67 7.02 -9.16
C ILE A 584 -2.65 8.54 -9.01
N TYR A 585 -1.49 9.11 -8.75
CA TYR A 585 -1.22 10.56 -8.80
C TYR A 585 -0.21 10.86 -9.89
N VAL A 586 -0.46 11.92 -10.66
CA VAL A 586 0.43 12.46 -11.69
C VAL A 586 0.67 13.93 -11.43
N PHE A 587 1.93 14.35 -11.42
CA PHE A 587 2.32 15.74 -11.16
C PHE A 587 3.32 16.25 -12.19
N GLY A 588 3.23 17.55 -12.45
CA GLY A 588 4.16 18.33 -13.25
C GLY A 588 4.37 17.79 -14.66
N GLY A 589 5.48 18.14 -15.29
CA GLY A 589 5.82 17.81 -16.66
C GLY A 589 5.72 19.00 -17.61
N THR A 590 5.92 18.70 -18.88
CA THR A 590 6.07 19.62 -19.99
C THR A 590 4.89 19.50 -20.93
N THR A 591 4.37 20.63 -21.44
CA THR A 591 3.07 20.71 -22.12
C THR A 591 3.14 21.21 -23.56
N ASP A 592 4.34 21.23 -24.14
CA ASP A 592 4.58 21.61 -25.51
C ASP A 592 5.79 20.84 -26.09
N GLU A 593 5.83 20.76 -27.43
CA GLU A 593 6.85 20.02 -28.17
C GLU A 593 8.24 20.69 -28.19
N LYS A 594 8.36 21.92 -27.69
CA LYS A 594 9.65 22.61 -27.51
C LYS A 594 10.24 22.44 -26.12
N PHE A 595 9.46 21.87 -25.21
CA PHE A 595 9.81 21.69 -23.83
C PHE A 595 10.07 22.99 -23.05
N GLU A 596 9.36 24.05 -23.45
CA GLU A 596 9.48 25.39 -22.89
C GLU A 596 8.47 25.63 -21.76
N ARG A 597 7.23 25.14 -21.91
CA ARG A 597 6.12 25.27 -20.97
C ARG A 597 5.99 24.04 -20.08
N ARG A 598 5.73 24.28 -18.81
CA ARG A 598 5.56 23.26 -17.78
C ARG A 598 4.26 23.48 -17.02
N THR A 599 3.86 22.49 -16.23
CA THR A 599 2.70 22.55 -15.35
C THR A 599 3.09 22.24 -13.91
N ASP A 600 2.28 22.70 -12.96
CA ASP A 600 2.30 22.40 -11.52
C ASP A 600 0.99 21.70 -11.09
N LYS A 601 0.17 21.25 -12.05
CA LYS A 601 -1.09 20.56 -11.76
C LYS A 601 -0.83 19.16 -11.22
N LEU A 602 -1.46 18.85 -10.08
CA LEU A 602 -1.63 17.49 -9.59
C LEU A 602 -2.96 16.94 -10.11
N GLN A 603 -2.97 15.70 -10.58
CA GLN A 603 -4.19 14.99 -10.97
C GLN A 603 -4.19 13.56 -10.42
N ARG A 604 -5.37 13.04 -10.07
CA ARG A 604 -5.52 11.68 -9.52
C ARG A 604 -6.56 10.83 -10.25
N CYS A 605 -6.37 9.52 -10.27
CA CYS A 605 -7.33 8.54 -10.79
C CYS A 605 -7.34 7.29 -9.91
N TRP A 606 -8.52 6.83 -9.53
CA TRP A 606 -8.70 5.57 -8.81
C TRP A 606 -8.78 4.42 -9.81
N ILE A 607 -7.88 3.43 -9.69
CA ILE A 607 -7.93 2.20 -10.50
C ILE A 607 -8.68 1.06 -9.80
N THR A 608 -8.87 1.19 -8.50
CA THR A 608 -9.76 0.36 -7.67
C THR A 608 -10.72 1.26 -6.91
N PRO A 609 -11.93 0.79 -6.57
CA PRO A 609 -12.82 1.55 -5.70
C PRO A 609 -12.10 1.96 -4.40
N PRO A 610 -12.19 3.23 -3.97
CA PRO A 610 -11.61 3.66 -2.71
C PRO A 610 -12.24 2.90 -1.54
N SER A 611 -11.45 2.69 -0.48
CA SER A 611 -11.94 2.02 0.73
C SER A 611 -13.06 2.82 1.39
N LEU A 612 -14.01 2.13 2.04
CA LEU A 612 -15.06 2.79 2.82
C LEU A 612 -14.46 3.74 3.88
N PHE A 613 -13.34 3.32 4.47
CA PHE A 613 -12.56 4.14 5.41
C PHE A 613 -12.10 5.46 4.77
N TYR A 614 -11.47 5.40 3.59
CA TYR A 614 -11.03 6.60 2.87
C TYR A 614 -12.20 7.56 2.62
N ILE A 615 -13.33 7.03 2.11
CA ILE A 615 -14.51 7.86 1.80
C ILE A 615 -15.06 8.50 3.08
N ALA A 616 -15.16 7.75 4.17
CA ALA A 616 -15.65 8.25 5.45
C ALA A 616 -14.70 9.32 6.03
N ALA A 617 -13.40 9.05 6.08
CA ALA A 617 -12.39 10.00 6.57
C ALA A 617 -12.42 11.31 5.78
N HIS A 618 -12.44 11.22 4.45
CA HIS A 618 -12.52 12.38 3.57
C HIS A 618 -13.84 13.14 3.74
N THR A 619 -14.96 12.44 3.99
CA THR A 619 -16.25 13.07 4.29
C THR A 619 -16.21 13.84 5.61
N VAL A 620 -15.62 13.27 6.66
CA VAL A 620 -15.48 13.91 7.97
C VAL A 620 -14.66 15.20 7.87
N VAL A 621 -13.48 15.15 7.23
CA VAL A 621 -12.62 16.33 7.08
C VAL A 621 -13.30 17.43 6.27
N ASN A 622 -14.02 17.09 5.20
CA ASN A 622 -14.74 18.09 4.40
C ASN A 622 -15.97 18.66 5.11
N THR A 623 -16.64 17.87 5.96
CA THR A 623 -17.82 18.32 6.72
C THR A 623 -17.41 19.20 7.90
N TYR A 624 -16.24 18.96 8.46
CA TYR A 624 -15.69 19.73 9.59
C TYR A 624 -14.32 20.34 9.26
N PRO A 625 -14.25 21.40 8.42
CA PRO A 625 -12.98 22.01 8.02
C PRO A 625 -12.12 22.49 9.19
N GLY A 626 -12.73 22.86 10.32
CA GLY A 626 -12.00 23.25 11.54
C GLY A 626 -11.13 22.12 12.12
N LEU A 627 -11.36 20.87 11.72
CA LEU A 627 -10.56 19.71 12.12
C LEU A 627 -9.12 19.82 11.60
N SER A 628 -8.93 20.13 10.32
CA SER A 628 -7.60 20.29 9.72
C SER A 628 -6.92 21.60 10.10
N GLU A 629 -7.71 22.61 10.52
CA GLU A 629 -7.16 23.83 11.12
C GLU A 629 -6.62 23.57 12.54
N ARG A 630 -7.31 22.73 13.33
CA ARG A 630 -6.90 22.35 14.69
C ARG A 630 -5.76 21.32 14.69
N PHE A 631 -5.83 20.32 13.83
CA PHE A 631 -4.82 19.25 13.67
C PHE A 631 -4.20 19.34 12.28
N HIS A 632 -3.16 20.16 12.18
CA HIS A 632 -2.52 20.48 10.90
C HIS A 632 -1.80 19.29 10.25
N ASP A 633 -1.49 18.25 11.03
CA ASP A 633 -0.87 17.00 10.66
C ASP A 633 -1.88 15.84 10.57
N ILE A 634 -3.17 16.13 10.47
CA ILE A 634 -4.21 15.10 10.32
C ILE A 634 -4.03 14.32 9.02
N THR A 635 -4.06 12.99 9.12
CA THR A 635 -3.82 12.03 8.05
C THR A 635 -4.78 10.85 8.15
N LEU A 636 -4.77 9.96 7.17
CA LEU A 636 -5.56 8.74 7.21
C LEU A 636 -5.18 7.85 8.41
N THR A 637 -3.93 7.84 8.84
CA THR A 637 -3.50 6.97 9.95
C THR A 637 -3.77 7.52 11.35
N ASN A 638 -3.87 8.84 11.54
CA ASN A 638 -4.06 9.46 12.86
C ASN A 638 -5.44 10.15 13.05
N ILE A 639 -6.33 10.10 12.05
CA ILE A 639 -7.65 10.77 12.11
C ILE A 639 -8.46 10.38 13.37
N PHE A 640 -8.40 9.12 13.79
CA PHE A 640 -9.11 8.69 15.01
C PHE A 640 -8.53 9.31 16.28
N ASP A 641 -7.21 9.45 16.37
CA ASP A 641 -6.55 10.13 17.49
C ASP A 641 -6.96 11.60 17.52
N CYS A 642 -6.96 12.29 16.37
CA CYS A 642 -7.42 13.68 16.27
C CYS A 642 -8.88 13.86 16.69
N LEU A 643 -9.77 12.94 16.28
CA LEU A 643 -11.19 12.98 16.66
C LEU A 643 -11.39 12.71 18.16
N SER A 644 -10.56 11.85 18.77
CA SER A 644 -10.63 11.54 20.21
C SER A 644 -10.24 12.74 21.09
N LEU A 645 -9.47 13.69 20.57
CA LEU A 645 -9.08 14.93 21.26
C LEU A 645 -10.14 16.04 21.16
N ILE A 646 -11.20 15.83 20.39
CA ILE A 646 -12.35 16.75 20.29
C ILE A 646 -13.47 16.36 21.25
N SER A 647 -13.66 15.05 21.48
CA SER A 647 -14.55 14.53 22.52
C SER A 647 -14.01 14.80 23.91
#